data_AF-A0A0M8N8S8-F1
#
_entry.id   AF-A0A0M8N8S8-F1
#
_cell.length_a   1.000
_cell.length_b   1.000
_cell.length_c   1.000
_cell.angle_alpha   90.00
_cell.angle_beta   90.00
_cell.angle_gamma   90.00
#
_symmetry.space_group_name_H-M   'P 1'
#
loop_
_entity.id
_entity.type
_entity.pdbx_description
1 polymer ?
#
loop_
_entity_poly.entity_id
_entity_poly.type
_entity_poly.pdbx_seq_one_letter_code
_entity_poly.pdbx_strand_id
1 'polypeptide(L)'
;MPADLRILLIGNGGREHALAWKLSQSPRVEAIFAVPGNGGTATCPKVTNVDSVAAEDFPGLVQFSQAQGVNLVVPGPEAPLVDGVEGFFRKVGIPCFGPSKEAARLEGSKTYSKDFMKKYNVPTAAYENFSDYAKAVAYIDSVGHDVVIKATGLAAGKGVILPQTKDEAKDALKQIMVDRAFGNAGSEVVIEELLLGDELSVLTFSDGYTFKSLPLAQDHKRIFDGDEGPNTGGMGCYAPTNITTKELVAKIDKDILEPTFAGLRRERQPFCGVLFTGLMITSVGPKVLEYNVRFGDPETQTVLPLLSADTDLAEIMLACTGGYLDNCTLTIENKFSATVVLAAGGYPGSYAKGTPMTVQPSPAGTTIFHAGTKLDGAQLKTSGGRVIAINAVGDSLRAAVDSAYAALAFSVIDFEGKFFRRDIAHRAFRNAAGKEGMTYAQAGVDIQAGNDFVEKIKKAVASTKRAGASAEIGGFGGEVDLSQAGYPGAPILVGAIDGVGTKLMIAQAMRKHDTVGIDLVAMNVNDLVVQGATPLMFLDYYGCSKLDLASAAAFVEGVAAGCIQAGCALVGGETAEMPGMYQAEDYDAAGCAVGAVTADGMLPRKAAMAAGDVLLGLASNGVHSNGFSLVRRIVQAAGLDYAAPAPWDDDDASVGEALLTPTRIYVKSLLPVLGAVKGLAHITGGGLVENVPRMLPDGLAAEIAYGTWDMPAVFQWLKAAGNVAPAEMCRTFNAGIGMVVALEADKAAAVSALLREGGETVYEIGKLVERQEGAPGCTVLNLESWV
;
A
#
# COMPACT_ATOMS: atom_id res chain seq x y z
N MET A 1 49.46 6.79 -5.11
CA MET A 1 48.04 7.13 -4.93
C MET A 1 47.40 7.07 -6.31
N PRO A 2 46.19 6.51 -6.48
CA PRO A 2 45.52 6.62 -7.79
C PRO A 2 45.42 8.10 -8.15
N ALA A 3 45.60 8.43 -9.43
CA ALA A 3 45.62 9.82 -9.90
C ALA A 3 44.33 10.57 -9.53
N ASP A 4 44.45 11.87 -9.26
CA ASP A 4 43.29 12.72 -9.01
C ASP A 4 42.35 12.73 -10.24
N LEU A 5 41.05 12.71 -9.98
CA LEU A 5 39.99 12.64 -10.97
C LEU A 5 39.74 14.03 -11.56
N ARG A 6 39.79 14.09 -12.89
CA ARG A 6 39.38 15.24 -13.69
C ARG A 6 38.19 14.81 -14.53
N ILE A 7 37.03 15.37 -14.21
CA ILE A 7 35.74 14.88 -14.68
C ILE A 7 35.20 15.79 -15.79
N LEU A 8 34.72 15.21 -16.89
CA LEU A 8 33.87 15.91 -17.86
C LEU A 8 32.41 15.61 -17.53
N LEU A 9 31.63 16.62 -17.15
CA LEU A 9 30.21 16.52 -16.86
C LEU A 9 29.41 17.12 -18.02
N ILE A 10 28.60 16.32 -18.71
CA ILE A 10 27.81 16.78 -19.87
C ILE A 10 26.38 17.06 -19.41
N GLY A 11 25.89 18.28 -19.68
CA GLY A 11 24.53 18.73 -19.38
C GLY A 11 24.50 20.09 -18.65
N ASN A 12 23.28 20.54 -18.36
CA ASN A 12 23.01 21.88 -17.84
C ASN A 12 21.76 21.97 -16.92
N GLY A 13 21.21 20.84 -16.49
CA GLY A 13 20.03 20.75 -15.63
C GLY A 13 20.35 20.79 -14.14
N GLY A 14 19.29 20.61 -13.34
CA GLY A 14 19.41 20.54 -11.88
C GLY A 14 20.10 19.27 -11.42
N ARG A 15 19.87 18.17 -12.13
CA ARG A 15 20.62 16.92 -11.99
C ARG A 15 22.12 17.11 -12.14
N GLU A 16 22.57 17.80 -13.19
CA GLU A 16 24.01 18.03 -13.39
C GLU A 16 24.60 18.92 -12.30
N HIS A 17 23.85 19.92 -11.80
CA HIS A 17 24.32 20.68 -10.65
C HIS A 17 24.41 19.83 -9.38
N ALA A 18 23.45 18.93 -9.11
CA ALA A 18 23.54 18.01 -7.97
C ALA A 18 24.72 17.03 -8.09
N LEU A 19 25.00 16.54 -9.30
CA LEU A 19 26.18 15.72 -9.59
C LEU A 19 27.46 16.52 -9.35
N ALA A 20 27.59 17.72 -9.91
CA ALA A 20 28.73 18.60 -9.72
C ALA A 20 28.95 18.92 -8.22
N TRP A 21 27.87 19.23 -7.50
CA TRP A 21 27.89 19.50 -6.06
C TRP A 21 28.43 18.30 -5.27
N LYS A 22 27.92 17.08 -5.52
CA LYS A 22 28.35 15.90 -4.76
C LYS A 22 29.76 15.45 -5.17
N LEU A 23 30.10 15.50 -6.46
CA LEU A 23 31.44 15.16 -6.95
C LEU A 23 32.51 16.14 -6.44
N SER A 24 32.20 17.43 -6.29
CA SER A 24 33.16 18.42 -5.78
C SER A 24 33.62 18.15 -4.35
N GLN A 25 32.80 17.43 -3.56
CA GLN A 25 33.11 17.06 -2.18
C GLN A 25 34.12 15.91 -2.09
N SER A 26 34.27 15.11 -3.15
CA SER A 26 35.23 14.01 -3.16
C SER A 26 36.66 14.55 -3.00
N PRO A 27 37.48 13.98 -2.09
CA PRO A 27 38.88 14.33 -1.99
C PRO A 27 39.68 13.88 -3.22
N ARG A 28 39.14 12.94 -4.01
CA ARG A 28 39.78 12.43 -5.22
C ARG A 28 39.53 13.31 -6.44
N VAL A 29 38.56 14.22 -6.40
CA VAL A 29 38.26 15.09 -7.54
C VAL A 29 39.11 16.34 -7.48
N GLU A 30 39.91 16.57 -8.52
CA GLU A 30 40.71 17.77 -8.75
C GLU A 30 39.88 18.84 -9.46
N ALA A 31 39.23 18.47 -10.56
CA ALA A 31 38.51 19.40 -11.44
C ALA A 31 37.30 18.75 -12.10
N ILE A 32 36.25 19.54 -12.33
CA ILE A 32 35.03 19.16 -13.05
C ILE A 32 34.81 20.19 -14.17
N PHE A 33 34.76 19.74 -15.42
CA PHE A 33 34.45 20.55 -16.58
C PHE A 33 33.01 20.31 -16.99
N ALA A 34 32.13 21.28 -16.79
CA ALA A 34 30.71 21.16 -17.12
C ALA A 34 30.42 21.72 -18.51
N VAL A 35 29.85 20.92 -19.41
CA VAL A 35 29.52 21.32 -20.80
C VAL A 35 28.01 21.28 -21.05
N PRO A 36 27.35 22.43 -21.28
CA PRO A 36 27.83 23.79 -21.03
C PRO A 36 27.74 24.20 -19.54
N GLY A 37 27.13 23.36 -18.70
CA GLY A 37 26.76 23.75 -17.34
C GLY A 37 25.67 24.82 -17.30
N ASN A 38 25.43 25.39 -16.12
CA ASN A 38 24.44 26.42 -15.87
C ASN A 38 24.93 27.45 -14.84
N GLY A 39 24.06 28.39 -14.45
CA GLY A 39 24.41 29.44 -13.51
C GLY A 39 24.88 28.96 -12.14
N GLY A 40 24.45 27.78 -11.68
CA GLY A 40 24.87 27.22 -10.39
C GLY A 40 26.17 26.42 -10.47
N THR A 41 26.38 25.65 -11.54
CA THR A 41 27.66 24.95 -11.76
C THR A 41 28.82 25.93 -11.94
N ALA A 42 28.56 27.14 -12.47
CA ALA A 42 29.55 28.21 -12.59
C ALA A 42 30.13 28.67 -11.25
N THR A 43 29.40 28.48 -10.14
CA THR A 43 29.80 28.89 -8.79
C THR A 43 30.12 27.70 -7.88
N CYS A 44 30.07 26.48 -8.40
CA CYS A 44 30.28 25.26 -7.64
C CYS A 44 31.79 25.00 -7.45
N PRO A 45 32.26 24.61 -6.24
CA PRO A 45 33.68 24.33 -6.02
C PRO A 45 34.24 23.30 -6.99
N LYS A 46 35.48 23.50 -7.46
CA LYS A 46 36.18 22.61 -8.43
C LYS A 46 35.52 22.51 -9.81
N VAL A 47 34.45 23.27 -10.09
CA VAL A 47 33.74 23.22 -11.37
C VAL A 47 34.12 24.41 -12.25
N THR A 48 34.28 24.15 -13.54
CA THR A 48 34.42 25.18 -14.58
C THR A 48 33.45 24.86 -15.70
N ASN A 49 32.55 25.81 -16.01
CA ASN A 49 31.69 25.70 -17.18
C ASN A 49 32.50 25.95 -18.45
N VAL A 50 32.22 25.16 -19.50
CA VAL A 50 32.94 25.19 -20.77
C VAL A 50 31.94 25.37 -21.90
N ASP A 51 32.12 26.44 -22.67
CA ASP A 51 31.30 26.82 -23.81
C ASP A 51 32.04 26.74 -25.16
N SER A 52 33.34 26.40 -25.12
CA SER A 52 34.18 26.26 -26.31
C SER A 52 33.90 24.99 -27.14
N VAL A 53 33.13 24.05 -26.59
CA VAL A 53 32.73 22.80 -27.24
C VAL A 53 31.25 22.53 -26.95
N ALA A 54 30.50 22.07 -27.95
CA ALA A 54 29.09 21.74 -27.81
C ALA A 54 28.90 20.36 -27.15
N ALA A 55 27.80 20.16 -26.42
CA ALA A 55 27.49 18.89 -25.75
C ALA A 55 27.24 17.75 -26.75
N GLU A 56 26.85 18.08 -27.98
CA GLU A 56 26.57 17.14 -29.07
C GLU A 56 27.81 16.87 -29.95
N ASP A 57 28.89 17.64 -29.79
CA ASP A 57 30.14 17.47 -30.53
C ASP A 57 31.05 16.44 -29.84
N PHE A 58 30.71 15.14 -29.95
CA PHE A 58 31.49 14.08 -29.28
C PHE A 58 32.97 14.03 -29.70
N PRO A 59 33.34 14.20 -30.99
CA PRO A 59 34.75 14.34 -31.37
C PRO A 59 35.44 15.53 -30.70
N GLY A 60 34.79 16.70 -30.65
CA GLY A 60 35.29 17.88 -29.95
C GLY A 60 35.45 17.65 -28.45
N LEU A 61 34.48 16.99 -27.81
CA LEU A 61 34.53 16.64 -26.38
C LEU A 61 35.70 15.71 -26.07
N VAL A 62 35.97 14.71 -26.93
CA VAL A 62 37.13 13.83 -26.80
C VAL A 62 38.44 14.63 -26.88
N GLN A 63 38.57 15.53 -27.85
CA GLN A 63 39.77 16.36 -28.00
C GLN A 63 39.97 17.27 -26.78
N PHE A 64 38.89 17.91 -26.31
CA PHE A 64 38.89 18.72 -25.11
C PHE A 64 39.33 17.89 -23.89
N SER A 65 38.75 16.71 -23.70
CA SER A 65 39.09 15.82 -22.59
C SER A 65 40.55 15.38 -22.59
N GLN A 66 41.12 15.05 -23.75
CA GLN A 66 42.55 14.71 -23.87
C GLN A 66 43.44 15.92 -23.52
N ALA A 67 43.07 17.11 -23.99
CA ALA A 67 43.83 18.34 -23.71
C ALA A 67 43.77 18.74 -22.22
N GLN A 68 42.65 18.49 -21.55
CA GLN A 68 42.44 18.80 -20.13
C GLN A 68 42.79 17.64 -19.19
N GLY A 69 43.29 16.51 -19.70
CA GLY A 69 43.63 15.36 -18.86
C GLY A 69 42.41 14.74 -18.14
N VAL A 70 41.22 14.84 -18.73
CA VAL A 70 40.01 14.22 -18.20
C VAL A 70 40.17 12.70 -18.20
N ASN A 71 39.84 12.09 -17.06
CA ASN A 71 39.96 10.65 -16.83
C ASN A 71 38.65 10.00 -16.36
N LEU A 72 37.54 10.74 -16.37
CA LEU A 72 36.19 10.22 -16.19
C LEU A 72 35.17 11.14 -16.90
N VAL A 73 34.25 10.56 -17.66
CA VAL A 73 33.14 11.28 -18.31
C VAL A 73 31.83 10.89 -17.66
N VAL A 74 30.98 11.87 -17.36
CA VAL A 74 29.66 11.68 -16.75
C VAL A 74 28.62 12.39 -17.61
N PRO A 75 27.95 11.67 -18.53
CA PRO A 75 26.79 12.20 -19.24
C PRO A 75 25.58 12.28 -18.30
N GLY A 76 25.04 13.48 -18.11
CA GLY A 76 23.83 13.70 -17.33
C GLY A 76 22.54 13.36 -18.10
N PRO A 77 22.30 13.96 -19.28
CA PRO A 77 21.10 13.70 -20.08
C PRO A 77 21.19 12.42 -20.91
N GLU A 78 20.02 11.97 -21.34
CA GLU A 78 19.81 10.75 -22.13
C GLU A 78 20.30 10.87 -23.57
N ALA A 79 20.18 12.06 -24.19
CA ALA A 79 20.50 12.23 -25.61
C ALA A 79 21.95 11.84 -25.97
N PRO A 80 23.01 12.30 -25.25
CA PRO A 80 24.37 11.83 -25.50
C PRO A 80 24.54 10.32 -25.37
N LEU A 81 23.84 9.67 -24.45
CA LEU A 81 23.90 8.23 -24.23
C LEU A 81 23.27 7.45 -25.39
N VAL A 82 22.09 7.88 -25.83
CA VAL A 82 21.37 7.29 -26.98
C VAL A 82 22.15 7.50 -28.28
N ASP A 83 22.82 8.63 -28.44
CA ASP A 83 23.64 8.90 -29.62
C ASP A 83 24.99 8.17 -29.61
N GLY A 84 25.42 7.70 -28.42
CA GLY A 84 26.54 6.78 -28.25
C GLY A 84 27.85 7.43 -27.79
N VAL A 85 27.79 8.49 -26.97
CA VAL A 85 28.95 9.21 -26.43
C VAL A 85 29.97 8.27 -25.77
N GLU A 86 29.52 7.23 -25.06
CA GLU A 86 30.38 6.21 -24.43
C GLU A 86 31.35 5.59 -25.43
N GLY A 87 30.88 5.26 -26.63
CA GLY A 87 31.69 4.63 -27.67
C GLY A 87 32.81 5.54 -28.21
N PHE A 88 32.66 6.86 -28.12
CA PHE A 88 33.72 7.81 -28.51
C PHE A 88 34.85 7.86 -27.48
N PHE A 89 34.50 7.89 -26.19
CA PHE A 89 35.48 7.92 -25.11
C PHE A 89 36.16 6.57 -24.88
N ARG A 90 35.43 5.45 -25.04
CA ARG A 90 36.01 4.11 -24.99
C ARG A 90 37.13 3.92 -26.02
N LYS A 91 37.00 4.47 -27.23
CA LYS A 91 38.03 4.38 -28.29
C LYS A 91 39.36 5.03 -27.92
N VAL A 92 39.34 6.02 -27.03
CA VAL A 92 40.55 6.72 -26.57
C VAL A 92 40.97 6.32 -25.15
N GLY A 93 40.32 5.31 -24.57
CA GLY A 93 40.66 4.78 -23.25
C GLY A 93 40.26 5.67 -22.07
N ILE A 94 39.32 6.60 -22.25
CA ILE A 94 38.79 7.43 -21.16
C ILE A 94 37.50 6.76 -20.63
N PRO A 95 37.42 6.42 -19.33
CA PRO A 95 36.21 5.87 -18.72
C PRO A 95 35.00 6.79 -18.87
N CYS A 96 33.85 6.22 -19.24
CA CYS A 96 32.58 6.95 -19.37
C CYS A 96 31.51 6.28 -18.50
N PHE A 97 31.02 6.98 -17.48
CA PHE A 97 29.95 6.54 -16.60
C PHE A 97 28.59 6.68 -17.31
N GLY A 98 28.28 5.69 -18.13
CA GLY A 98 27.01 5.61 -18.85
C GLY A 98 26.95 4.34 -19.71
N PRO A 99 25.75 3.92 -20.12
CA PRO A 99 25.56 2.71 -20.92
C PRO A 99 26.18 2.86 -22.31
N SER A 100 26.45 1.73 -22.96
CA SER A 100 26.71 1.73 -24.39
C SER A 100 25.47 2.18 -25.18
N LYS A 101 25.66 2.58 -26.44
CA LYS A 101 24.56 2.94 -27.34
C LYS A 101 23.48 1.86 -27.42
N GLU A 102 23.90 0.60 -27.42
CA GLU A 102 23.01 -0.56 -27.51
C GLU A 102 22.18 -0.73 -26.23
N ALA A 103 22.80 -0.64 -25.05
CA ALA A 103 22.10 -0.70 -23.78
C ALA A 103 21.19 0.53 -23.55
N ALA A 104 21.58 1.70 -24.07
CA ALA A 104 20.78 2.93 -24.01
C ALA A 104 19.45 2.85 -24.78
N ARG A 105 19.25 1.82 -25.62
CA ARG A 105 17.97 1.55 -26.28
C ARG A 105 16.83 1.29 -25.30
N LEU A 106 17.12 0.89 -24.05
CA LEU A 106 16.10 0.72 -23.00
C LEU A 106 15.29 2.00 -22.74
N GLU A 107 15.91 3.18 -22.87
CA GLU A 107 15.22 4.48 -22.83
C GLU A 107 14.92 4.99 -24.25
N GLY A 108 15.87 4.84 -25.18
CA GLY A 108 15.74 5.37 -26.54
C GLY A 108 14.61 4.76 -27.37
N SER A 109 14.13 3.56 -27.03
CA SER A 109 13.02 2.88 -27.71
C SER A 109 12.10 2.17 -26.71
N LYS A 110 10.89 2.71 -26.53
CA LYS A 110 9.86 2.11 -25.66
C LYS A 110 9.43 0.72 -26.13
N THR A 111 9.33 0.52 -27.45
CA THR A 111 9.01 -0.78 -28.06
C THR A 111 10.06 -1.83 -27.70
N TYR A 112 11.35 -1.50 -27.87
CA TYR A 112 12.47 -2.35 -27.44
C TYR A 112 12.44 -2.64 -25.94
N SER A 113 12.21 -1.61 -25.12
CA SER A 113 12.13 -1.73 -23.66
C SER A 113 11.09 -2.76 -23.21
N LYS A 114 9.91 -2.70 -23.81
CA LYS A 114 8.81 -3.63 -23.54
C LYS A 114 9.09 -5.04 -24.03
N ASP A 115 9.63 -5.20 -25.23
CA ASP A 115 10.01 -6.51 -25.77
C ASP A 115 11.14 -7.15 -24.96
N PHE A 116 12.08 -6.34 -24.47
CA PHE A 116 13.11 -6.77 -23.53
C PHE A 116 12.49 -7.28 -22.22
N MET A 117 11.58 -6.51 -21.62
CA MET A 117 10.88 -6.92 -20.39
C MET A 117 10.12 -8.23 -20.58
N LYS A 118 9.39 -8.38 -21.68
CA LYS A 118 8.66 -9.62 -22.03
C LYS A 118 9.61 -10.80 -22.20
N LYS A 119 10.72 -10.63 -22.92
CA LYS A 119 11.72 -11.68 -23.18
C LYS A 119 12.40 -12.19 -21.91
N TYR A 120 12.61 -11.31 -20.94
CA TYR A 120 13.30 -11.63 -19.69
C TYR A 120 12.37 -11.75 -18.47
N ASN A 121 11.05 -11.84 -18.70
CA ASN A 121 10.02 -11.97 -17.67
C ASN A 121 10.06 -10.89 -16.58
N VAL A 122 10.39 -9.66 -16.96
CA VAL A 122 10.31 -8.50 -16.06
C VAL A 122 8.84 -8.04 -15.98
N PRO A 123 8.23 -7.97 -14.78
CA PRO A 123 6.85 -7.53 -14.61
C PRO A 123 6.61 -6.12 -15.16
N THR A 124 5.65 -5.96 -16.07
CA THR A 124 5.24 -4.67 -16.63
C THR A 124 3.75 -4.68 -17.01
N ALA A 125 3.20 -3.54 -17.41
CA ALA A 125 1.83 -3.45 -17.95
C ALA A 125 1.67 -4.35 -19.18
N ALA A 126 0.52 -5.02 -19.31
CA ALA A 126 0.20 -5.73 -20.55
C ALA A 126 0.26 -4.73 -21.72
N TYR A 127 0.90 -5.10 -22.83
CA TYR A 127 1.14 -4.17 -23.93
C TYR A 127 1.15 -4.87 -25.28
N GLU A 128 0.91 -4.11 -26.34
CA GLU A 128 1.25 -4.47 -27.71
C GLU A 128 1.82 -3.26 -28.47
N ASN A 129 2.72 -3.53 -29.42
CA ASN A 129 3.41 -2.54 -30.25
C ASN A 129 2.78 -2.46 -31.64
N PHE A 130 2.55 -1.24 -32.15
CA PHE A 130 1.92 -1.03 -33.46
C PHE A 130 2.68 -0.02 -34.32
N SER A 131 2.91 -0.38 -35.59
CA SER A 131 3.37 0.49 -36.66
C SER A 131 2.31 0.76 -37.73
N ASP A 132 1.13 0.15 -37.59
CA ASP A 132 -0.02 0.29 -38.48
C ASP A 132 -1.23 0.81 -37.71
N TYR A 133 -1.79 1.93 -38.16
CA TYR A 133 -2.92 2.59 -37.50
C TYR A 133 -4.17 1.72 -37.44
N ALA A 134 -4.50 0.99 -38.51
CA ALA A 134 -5.71 0.16 -38.54
C ALA A 134 -5.61 -1.02 -37.56
N LYS A 135 -4.43 -1.62 -37.42
CA LYS A 135 -4.17 -2.65 -36.41
C LYS A 135 -4.22 -2.11 -34.99
N ALA A 136 -3.68 -0.90 -34.75
CA ALA A 136 -3.74 -0.25 -33.45
C ALA A 136 -5.19 0.01 -33.02
N VAL A 137 -6.03 0.51 -33.93
CA VAL A 137 -7.47 0.73 -33.69
C VAL A 137 -8.19 -0.59 -33.40
N ALA A 138 -7.93 -1.64 -34.19
CA ALA A 138 -8.52 -2.96 -33.95
C ALA A 138 -8.15 -3.54 -32.58
N TYR A 139 -6.92 -3.30 -32.10
CA TYR A 139 -6.50 -3.69 -30.77
C TYR A 139 -7.25 -2.93 -29.67
N ILE A 140 -7.39 -1.60 -29.78
CA ILE A 140 -8.22 -0.78 -28.88
C ILE A 140 -9.65 -1.30 -28.80
N ASP A 141 -10.23 -1.71 -29.94
CA ASP A 141 -11.58 -2.28 -29.96
C ASP A 141 -11.66 -3.63 -29.24
N SER A 142 -10.60 -4.45 -29.33
CA SER A 142 -10.55 -5.79 -28.72
C SER A 142 -10.31 -5.81 -27.20
N VAL A 143 -9.62 -4.81 -26.63
CA VAL A 143 -9.27 -4.80 -25.21
C VAL A 143 -10.47 -4.44 -24.33
N GLY A 144 -10.59 -5.12 -23.18
CA GLY A 144 -11.66 -4.92 -22.18
C GLY A 144 -11.25 -4.09 -20.96
N HIS A 145 -10.11 -3.40 -21.01
CA HIS A 145 -9.55 -2.61 -19.92
C HIS A 145 -9.08 -1.23 -20.43
N ASP A 146 -8.87 -0.29 -19.51
CA ASP A 146 -8.38 1.05 -19.83
C ASP A 146 -6.93 1.03 -20.30
N VAL A 147 -6.57 1.95 -21.19
CA VAL A 147 -5.28 1.93 -21.87
C VAL A 147 -4.50 3.24 -21.72
N VAL A 148 -3.19 3.12 -21.86
CA VAL A 148 -2.25 4.23 -22.00
C VAL A 148 -1.57 4.12 -23.37
N ILE A 149 -1.61 5.20 -24.15
CA ILE A 149 -0.95 5.26 -25.45
C ILE A 149 0.35 6.03 -25.32
N LYS A 150 1.46 5.41 -25.74
CA LYS A 150 2.79 6.01 -25.70
C LYS A 150 3.41 6.06 -27.10
N ALA A 151 3.83 7.25 -27.53
CA ALA A 151 4.65 7.41 -28.73
C ALA A 151 6.08 6.89 -28.49
N THR A 152 6.69 6.30 -29.51
CA THR A 152 8.03 5.67 -29.43
C THR A 152 9.14 6.69 -29.70
N GLY A 153 10.09 6.82 -28.75
CA GLY A 153 11.23 7.73 -28.86
C GLY A 153 11.24 8.84 -27.80
N LEU A 154 12.24 9.72 -27.88
CA LEU A 154 12.47 10.80 -26.91
C LEU A 154 11.46 11.94 -27.08
N ALA A 155 10.27 11.79 -26.49
CA ALA A 155 9.20 12.80 -26.52
C ALA A 155 9.17 13.70 -25.26
N ALA A 156 10.26 13.75 -24.50
CA ALA A 156 10.41 14.56 -23.26
C ALA A 156 9.21 14.44 -22.29
N GLY A 157 8.67 13.23 -22.11
CA GLY A 157 7.52 12.95 -21.24
C GLY A 157 6.15 13.41 -21.76
N LYS A 158 6.08 14.12 -22.91
CA LYS A 158 4.83 14.63 -23.50
C LYS A 158 4.09 13.64 -24.39
N GLY A 159 4.75 12.54 -24.77
CA GLY A 159 4.21 11.51 -25.66
C GLY A 159 3.46 10.39 -24.93
N VAL A 160 2.83 10.66 -23.79
CA VAL A 160 2.02 9.69 -23.00
C VAL A 160 0.61 10.25 -22.87
N ILE A 161 -0.38 9.51 -23.36
CA ILE A 161 -1.79 9.91 -23.38
C ILE A 161 -2.61 8.86 -22.61
N LEU A 162 -3.47 9.33 -21.69
CA LEU A 162 -4.39 8.51 -20.91
C LEU A 162 -5.83 8.79 -21.36
N PRO A 163 -6.30 8.15 -22.44
CA PRO A 163 -7.68 8.29 -22.89
C PRO A 163 -8.66 7.75 -21.86
N GLN A 164 -9.82 8.42 -21.69
CA GLN A 164 -10.91 7.98 -20.82
C GLN A 164 -11.92 7.10 -21.55
N THR A 165 -11.90 7.12 -22.89
CA THR A 165 -12.80 6.32 -23.74
C THR A 165 -12.06 5.70 -24.91
N LYS A 166 -12.62 4.65 -25.52
CA LYS A 166 -12.06 4.04 -26.74
C LYS A 166 -12.01 5.02 -27.91
N ASP A 167 -12.95 5.95 -28.01
CA ASP A 167 -12.97 6.95 -29.08
C ASP A 167 -11.84 7.98 -28.88
N GLU A 168 -11.64 8.45 -27.64
CA GLU A 168 -10.48 9.29 -27.31
C GLU A 168 -9.15 8.57 -27.59
N ALA A 169 -9.09 7.26 -27.33
CA ALA A 169 -7.91 6.45 -27.64
C ALA A 169 -7.63 6.40 -29.15
N LYS A 170 -8.67 6.24 -29.99
CA LYS A 170 -8.55 6.24 -31.45
C LYS A 170 -8.14 7.61 -32.01
N ASP A 171 -8.65 8.68 -31.42
CA ASP A 171 -8.26 10.05 -31.77
C ASP A 171 -6.80 10.32 -31.41
N ALA A 172 -6.37 9.88 -30.23
CA ALA A 172 -4.97 9.95 -29.81
C ALA A 172 -4.04 9.17 -30.77
N LEU A 173 -4.43 7.95 -31.17
CA LEU A 173 -3.70 7.17 -32.17
C LEU A 173 -3.60 7.90 -33.51
N LYS A 174 -4.68 8.56 -33.94
CA LYS A 174 -4.70 9.32 -35.20
C LYS A 174 -3.75 10.51 -35.13
N GLN A 175 -3.79 11.27 -34.03
CA GLN A 175 -2.88 12.41 -33.83
C GLN A 175 -1.40 11.99 -33.86
N ILE A 176 -1.09 10.83 -33.26
CA ILE A 176 0.29 10.32 -33.21
C ILE A 176 0.73 9.75 -34.56
N MET A 177 -0.03 8.81 -35.12
CA MET A 177 0.41 7.97 -36.25
C MET A 177 0.06 8.55 -37.62
N VAL A 178 -1.04 9.31 -37.72
CA VAL A 178 -1.54 9.86 -38.98
C VAL A 178 -1.16 11.34 -39.11
N ASP A 179 -1.52 12.14 -38.12
CA ASP A 179 -1.27 13.59 -38.15
C ASP A 179 0.18 13.95 -37.80
N ARG A 180 0.97 12.96 -37.33
CA ARG A 180 2.41 13.06 -37.00
C ARG A 180 2.71 14.22 -36.05
N ALA A 181 1.88 14.42 -35.04
CA ALA A 181 2.04 15.48 -34.03
C ALA A 181 3.41 15.43 -33.30
N PHE A 182 4.04 14.25 -33.25
CA PHE A 182 5.36 14.03 -32.64
C PHE A 182 6.47 13.73 -33.67
N GLY A 183 6.26 14.06 -34.95
CA GLY A 183 7.22 13.78 -36.01
C GLY A 183 7.53 12.29 -36.16
N ASN A 184 8.81 11.94 -36.33
CA ASN A 184 9.25 10.54 -36.49
C ASN A 184 9.01 9.67 -35.24
N ALA A 185 8.87 10.28 -34.06
CA ALA A 185 8.54 9.56 -32.81
C ALA A 185 7.11 8.99 -32.80
N GLY A 186 6.25 9.42 -33.73
CA GLY A 186 4.89 8.89 -33.90
C GLY A 186 4.77 7.70 -34.87
N SER A 187 5.88 7.21 -35.43
CA SER A 187 5.86 6.10 -36.42
C SER A 187 5.50 4.74 -35.81
N GLU A 188 5.77 4.56 -34.52
CA GLU A 188 5.38 3.40 -33.74
C GLU A 188 4.77 3.85 -32.41
N VAL A 189 3.78 3.11 -31.93
CA VAL A 189 3.12 3.35 -30.64
C VAL A 189 3.10 2.08 -29.81
N VAL A 190 3.19 2.27 -28.50
CA VAL A 190 2.92 1.22 -27.50
C VAL A 190 1.55 1.51 -26.89
N ILE A 191 0.67 0.52 -26.91
CA ILE A 191 -0.62 0.57 -26.21
C ILE A 191 -0.51 -0.35 -24.99
N GLU A 192 -0.65 0.21 -23.80
CA GLU A 192 -0.46 -0.49 -22.52
C GLU A 192 -1.73 -0.49 -21.68
N GLU A 193 -1.87 -1.49 -20.82
CA GLU A 193 -2.81 -1.49 -19.69
C GLU A 193 -2.56 -0.28 -18.77
N LEU A 194 -3.63 0.42 -18.38
CA LEU A 194 -3.57 1.43 -17.32
C LEU A 194 -3.34 0.74 -15.97
N LEU A 195 -2.15 0.94 -15.39
CA LEU A 195 -1.84 0.44 -14.05
C LEU A 195 -2.29 1.44 -12.99
N LEU A 196 -2.90 0.93 -11.92
CA LEU A 196 -3.31 1.69 -10.74
C LEU A 196 -2.44 1.30 -9.54
N GLY A 197 -2.01 2.29 -8.77
CA GLY A 197 -1.16 2.09 -7.60
C GLY A 197 -0.33 3.33 -7.26
N ASP A 198 0.66 3.14 -6.40
CA ASP A 198 1.64 4.17 -6.07
C ASP A 198 2.82 4.15 -7.07
N GLU A 199 3.10 5.28 -7.70
CA GLU A 199 4.32 5.45 -8.50
C GLU A 199 5.54 5.49 -7.57
N LEU A 200 6.61 4.77 -7.93
CA LEU A 200 7.92 4.81 -7.28
C LEU A 200 9.02 4.94 -8.33
N SER A 201 10.15 5.52 -7.93
CA SER A 201 11.39 5.53 -8.71
C SER A 201 12.54 4.93 -7.91
N VAL A 202 13.37 4.12 -8.57
CA VAL A 202 14.63 3.63 -8.01
C VAL A 202 15.77 3.94 -8.98
N LEU A 203 16.87 4.46 -8.43
CA LEU A 203 18.09 4.74 -9.17
C LEU A 203 19.14 3.72 -8.76
N THR A 204 19.60 2.91 -9.70
CA THR A 204 20.48 1.78 -9.42
C THR A 204 21.78 1.91 -10.18
N PHE A 205 22.89 2.00 -9.44
CA PHE A 205 24.24 1.91 -10.00
C PHE A 205 24.50 0.51 -10.51
N SER A 206 25.19 0.37 -11.64
CA SER A 206 25.70 -0.92 -12.09
C SER A 206 27.03 -0.78 -12.84
N ASP A 207 27.88 -1.79 -12.67
CA ASP A 207 29.12 -2.01 -13.42
C ASP A 207 28.97 -3.09 -14.51
N GLY A 208 27.73 -3.53 -14.76
CA GLY A 208 27.37 -4.61 -15.66
C GLY A 208 27.18 -5.96 -14.98
N TYR A 209 27.71 -6.17 -13.76
CA TYR A 209 27.65 -7.44 -13.03
C TYR A 209 27.06 -7.30 -11.64
N THR A 210 27.48 -6.27 -10.93
CA THR A 210 27.01 -5.84 -9.62
C THR A 210 26.06 -4.67 -9.80
N PHE A 211 25.08 -4.55 -8.91
CA PHE A 211 24.24 -3.37 -8.82
C PHE A 211 24.04 -2.93 -7.36
N LYS A 212 23.87 -1.63 -7.15
CA LYS A 212 23.58 -1.03 -5.83
C LYS A 212 22.56 0.09 -5.99
N SER A 213 21.46 0.01 -5.26
CA SER A 213 20.33 0.94 -5.38
C SER A 213 20.40 2.08 -4.37
N LEU A 214 20.10 3.30 -4.83
CA LEU A 214 19.78 4.44 -3.98
C LEU A 214 18.38 4.28 -3.36
N PRO A 215 18.04 5.07 -2.33
CA PRO A 215 16.71 5.04 -1.74
C PRO A 215 15.61 5.25 -2.79
N LEU A 216 14.53 4.48 -2.66
CA LEU A 216 13.31 4.69 -3.45
C LEU A 216 12.77 6.09 -3.20
N ALA A 217 12.31 6.72 -4.28
CA ALA A 217 11.80 8.08 -4.26
C ALA A 217 10.42 8.15 -4.92
N GLN A 218 9.70 9.24 -4.64
CA GLN A 218 8.45 9.59 -5.32
C GLN A 218 8.57 10.98 -5.90
N ASP A 219 8.26 11.11 -7.18
CA ASP A 219 8.24 12.38 -7.90
C ASP A 219 6.80 12.89 -8.08
N HIS A 220 6.69 14.19 -8.33
CA HIS A 220 5.44 14.87 -8.60
C HIS A 220 5.47 15.46 -10.01
N LYS A 221 4.92 14.72 -10.98
CA LYS A 221 4.99 15.10 -12.42
C LYS A 221 4.03 16.23 -12.80
N ARG A 222 2.90 16.38 -12.12
CA ARG A 222 1.85 17.34 -12.49
C ARG A 222 2.22 18.76 -12.07
N ILE A 223 1.89 19.76 -12.91
CA ILE A 223 2.30 21.15 -12.71
C ILE A 223 1.64 21.79 -11.49
N PHE A 224 0.35 21.54 -11.22
CA PHE A 224 -0.38 22.20 -10.15
C PHE A 224 -0.49 21.33 -8.90
N ASP A 225 -0.83 21.98 -7.78
CA ASP A 225 -1.18 21.31 -6.52
C ASP A 225 -2.35 20.33 -6.75
N GLY A 226 -2.48 19.30 -5.92
CA GLY A 226 -3.51 18.27 -6.08
C GLY A 226 -3.23 17.27 -7.21
N ASP A 227 -2.03 17.30 -7.79
CA ASP A 227 -1.65 16.53 -8.98
C ASP A 227 -2.49 16.89 -10.22
N GLU A 228 -2.83 18.17 -10.39
CA GLU A 228 -3.61 18.68 -11.52
C GLU A 228 -2.75 19.27 -12.66
N GLY A 229 -3.39 19.48 -13.81
CA GLY A 229 -2.78 20.10 -14.99
C GLY A 229 -1.88 19.15 -15.79
N PRO A 230 -1.19 19.65 -16.84
CA PRO A 230 -0.32 18.82 -17.69
C PRO A 230 0.86 18.18 -16.95
N ASN A 231 1.32 17.03 -17.46
CA ASN A 231 2.58 16.42 -17.03
C ASN A 231 3.77 17.33 -17.35
N THR A 232 4.75 17.32 -16.45
CA THR A 232 6.01 18.06 -16.53
C THR A 232 7.18 17.07 -16.46
N GLY A 233 8.42 17.58 -16.44
CA GLY A 233 9.58 16.76 -16.11
C GLY A 233 9.70 16.40 -14.62
N GLY A 234 8.83 16.92 -13.75
CA GLY A 234 8.86 16.75 -12.30
C GLY A 234 8.97 18.11 -11.58
N MET A 235 7.98 18.40 -10.73
CA MET A 235 7.86 19.62 -9.91
C MET A 235 8.39 19.47 -8.48
N GLY A 236 8.74 18.25 -8.09
CA GLY A 236 9.36 17.95 -6.81
C GLY A 236 9.51 16.45 -6.61
N CYS A 237 10.28 16.07 -5.60
CA CYS A 237 10.55 14.67 -5.29
C CYS A 237 10.95 14.52 -3.82
N TYR A 238 10.63 13.39 -3.19
CA TYR A 238 11.08 13.05 -1.84
C TYR A 238 11.56 11.60 -1.73
N ALA A 239 12.47 11.37 -0.79
CA ALA A 239 13.03 10.05 -0.47
C ALA A 239 13.56 10.00 0.98
N PRO A 240 13.62 8.84 1.64
CA PRO A 240 12.90 7.61 1.30
C PRO A 240 11.38 7.82 1.40
N THR A 241 10.62 6.95 0.75
CA THR A 241 9.15 6.97 0.79
C THR A 241 8.63 6.17 1.98
N ASN A 242 7.44 6.50 2.48
CA ASN A 242 6.80 5.75 3.57
C ASN A 242 6.25 4.37 3.13
N ILE A 243 6.14 4.11 1.82
CA ILE A 243 5.69 2.82 1.28
C ILE A 243 6.85 1.84 1.05
N THR A 244 8.10 2.26 1.28
CA THR A 244 9.29 1.44 1.08
C THR A 244 9.50 0.45 2.23
N THR A 245 8.99 -0.78 2.11
CA THR A 245 9.33 -1.88 3.03
C THR A 245 10.54 -2.68 2.54
N LYS A 246 11.23 -3.41 3.44
CA LYS A 246 12.37 -4.26 3.07
C LYS A 246 11.96 -5.37 2.10
N GLU A 247 10.75 -5.89 2.28
CA GLU A 247 10.16 -6.93 1.43
C GLU A 247 9.88 -6.40 0.03
N LEU A 248 9.39 -5.15 -0.08
CA LEU A 248 9.15 -4.51 -1.36
C LEU A 248 10.46 -4.29 -2.12
N VAL A 249 11.50 -3.80 -1.43
CA VAL A 249 12.84 -3.65 -2.01
C VAL A 249 13.38 -4.98 -2.52
N ALA A 250 13.33 -6.03 -1.70
CA ALA A 250 13.79 -7.37 -2.09
C ALA A 250 13.01 -7.93 -3.30
N LYS A 251 11.71 -7.64 -3.39
CA LYS A 251 10.88 -8.01 -4.54
C LYS A 251 11.26 -7.24 -5.80
N ILE A 252 11.51 -5.94 -5.71
CA ILE A 252 11.99 -5.12 -6.83
C ILE A 252 13.35 -5.62 -7.32
N ASP A 253 14.28 -5.92 -6.40
CA ASP A 253 15.60 -6.43 -6.76
C ASP A 253 15.48 -7.75 -7.53
N LYS A 254 14.77 -8.73 -6.95
CA LYS A 254 14.64 -10.09 -7.51
C LYS A 254 13.83 -10.15 -8.80
N ASP A 255 12.68 -9.50 -8.84
CA ASP A 255 11.72 -9.68 -9.94
C ASP A 255 11.95 -8.67 -11.07
N ILE A 256 12.68 -7.57 -10.82
CA ILE A 256 12.87 -6.49 -11.80
C ILE A 256 14.35 -6.23 -12.09
N LEU A 257 15.15 -5.82 -11.09
CA LEU A 257 16.51 -5.35 -11.36
C LEU A 257 17.46 -6.49 -11.77
N GLU A 258 17.47 -7.60 -11.04
CA GLU A 258 18.24 -8.80 -11.36
C GLU A 258 17.99 -9.32 -12.78
N PRO A 259 16.73 -9.60 -13.21
CA PRO A 259 16.45 -10.06 -14.56
C PRO A 259 16.80 -9.01 -15.62
N THR A 260 16.71 -7.72 -15.31
CA THR A 260 17.10 -6.64 -16.22
C THR A 260 18.61 -6.66 -16.49
N PHE A 261 19.44 -6.61 -15.44
CA PHE A 261 20.89 -6.63 -15.62
C PHE A 261 21.39 -7.98 -16.16
N ALA A 262 20.77 -9.09 -15.78
CA ALA A 262 21.06 -10.40 -16.35
C ALA A 262 20.67 -10.48 -17.84
N GLY A 263 19.53 -9.90 -18.23
CA GLY A 263 19.07 -9.85 -19.62
C GLY A 263 20.04 -9.08 -20.50
N LEU A 264 20.44 -7.88 -20.09
CA LEU A 264 21.40 -7.03 -20.79
C LEU A 264 22.76 -7.72 -20.97
N ARG A 265 23.25 -8.42 -19.93
CA ARG A 265 24.44 -9.28 -20.04
C ARG A 265 24.27 -10.39 -21.08
N ARG A 266 23.11 -11.08 -21.09
CA ARG A 266 22.81 -12.13 -22.08
C ARG A 266 22.76 -11.58 -23.51
N GLU A 267 22.38 -10.32 -23.68
CA GLU A 267 22.43 -9.62 -24.98
C GLU A 267 23.82 -9.08 -25.36
N ARG A 268 24.84 -9.34 -24.53
CA ARG A 268 26.22 -8.83 -24.69
C ARG A 268 26.29 -7.29 -24.65
N GLN A 269 25.38 -6.68 -23.89
CA GLN A 269 25.27 -5.24 -23.71
C GLN A 269 25.23 -4.93 -22.20
N PRO A 270 26.27 -5.30 -21.41
CA PRO A 270 26.27 -5.05 -19.98
C PRO A 270 26.04 -3.56 -19.68
N PHE A 271 25.16 -3.28 -18.72
CA PHE A 271 24.80 -1.91 -18.37
C PHE A 271 25.80 -1.31 -17.39
N CYS A 272 26.48 -0.25 -17.79
CA CYS A 272 27.33 0.55 -16.91
C CYS A 272 26.66 1.91 -16.66
N GLY A 273 26.61 2.39 -15.43
CA GLY A 273 26.03 3.71 -15.10
C GLY A 273 24.91 3.63 -14.07
N VAL A 274 23.92 4.53 -14.19
CA VAL A 274 22.68 4.49 -13.39
C VAL A 274 21.50 4.09 -14.25
N LEU A 275 20.83 3.02 -13.86
CA LEU A 275 19.51 2.68 -14.37
C LEU A 275 18.46 3.28 -13.43
N PHE A 276 17.68 4.22 -13.93
CA PHE A 276 16.47 4.68 -13.29
C PHE A 276 15.29 3.82 -13.76
N THR A 277 14.68 3.10 -12.83
CA THR A 277 13.46 2.31 -13.08
C THR A 277 12.26 3.02 -12.49
N GLY A 278 11.30 3.40 -13.34
CA GLY A 278 10.00 3.88 -12.94
C GLY A 278 9.07 2.70 -12.68
N LEU A 279 8.42 2.68 -11.52
CA LEU A 279 7.63 1.56 -11.01
C LEU A 279 6.22 2.01 -10.66
N MET A 280 5.27 1.08 -10.80
CA MET A 280 3.93 1.17 -10.22
C MET A 280 3.77 0.05 -9.21
N ILE A 281 3.44 0.40 -7.97
CA ILE A 281 3.16 -0.58 -6.91
C ILE A 281 1.66 -0.89 -6.93
N THR A 282 1.32 -1.98 -7.60
CA THR A 282 -0.07 -2.45 -7.76
C THR A 282 -0.46 -3.42 -6.64
N SER A 283 -1.74 -3.76 -6.53
CA SER A 283 -2.24 -4.76 -5.57
C SER A 283 -1.61 -6.15 -5.74
N VAL A 284 -1.06 -6.48 -6.91
CA VAL A 284 -0.40 -7.76 -7.19
C VAL A 284 1.13 -7.68 -7.14
N GLY A 285 1.70 -6.48 -6.92
CA GLY A 285 3.14 -6.23 -6.78
C GLY A 285 3.69 -5.12 -7.68
N PRO A 286 5.02 -4.89 -7.65
CA PRO A 286 5.68 -3.88 -8.45
C PRO A 286 5.68 -4.26 -9.93
N LYS A 287 5.33 -3.31 -10.80
CA LYS A 287 5.43 -3.42 -12.26
C LYS A 287 6.24 -2.24 -12.81
N VAL A 288 7.11 -2.50 -13.79
CA VAL A 288 7.89 -1.46 -14.47
C VAL A 288 6.99 -0.63 -15.39
N LEU A 289 7.04 0.69 -15.23
CA LEU A 289 6.41 1.67 -16.13
C LEU A 289 7.33 2.03 -17.30
N GLU A 290 8.60 2.31 -16.99
CA GLU A 290 9.63 2.71 -17.95
C GLU A 290 11.04 2.59 -17.36
N TYR A 291 12.02 2.52 -18.26
CA TYR A 291 13.44 2.67 -17.92
C TYR A 291 13.97 4.01 -18.44
N ASN A 292 14.80 4.64 -17.63
CA ASN A 292 15.66 5.73 -18.00
C ASN A 292 17.10 5.30 -17.71
N VAL A 293 18.02 5.49 -18.64
CA VAL A 293 19.38 4.94 -18.58
C VAL A 293 20.40 5.92 -17.99
N ARG A 294 19.89 6.85 -17.18
CA ARG A 294 20.61 7.93 -16.53
C ARG A 294 19.92 8.32 -15.23
N PHE A 295 20.54 9.23 -14.49
CA PHE A 295 19.97 9.83 -13.29
C PHE A 295 18.63 10.57 -13.57
N GLY A 296 17.68 10.50 -12.64
CA GLY A 296 16.40 11.25 -12.68
C GLY A 296 16.57 12.75 -12.39
N ASP A 297 15.58 13.57 -12.75
CA ASP A 297 15.54 14.99 -12.40
C ASP A 297 14.07 15.35 -12.12
N PRO A 298 13.63 15.62 -10.88
CA PRO A 298 14.46 16.06 -9.75
C PRO A 298 14.91 14.98 -8.75
N GLU A 299 14.82 13.68 -9.07
CA GLU A 299 15.17 12.60 -8.14
C GLU A 299 16.62 12.68 -7.66
N THR A 300 17.55 13.04 -8.54
CA THR A 300 18.98 13.17 -8.21
C THR A 300 19.23 14.23 -7.13
N GLN A 301 18.56 15.38 -7.25
CA GLN A 301 18.60 16.46 -6.27
C GLN A 301 18.07 16.00 -4.90
N THR A 302 17.21 14.99 -4.87
CA THR A 302 16.64 14.42 -3.64
C THR A 302 17.53 13.33 -3.04
N VAL A 303 18.03 12.38 -3.83
CA VAL A 303 18.71 11.19 -3.28
C VAL A 303 20.19 11.40 -2.99
N LEU A 304 20.91 12.24 -3.76
CA LEU A 304 22.35 12.46 -3.52
C LEU A 304 22.67 13.13 -2.17
N PRO A 305 21.84 14.06 -1.64
CA PRO A 305 22.01 14.58 -0.29
C PRO A 305 21.91 13.54 0.83
N LEU A 306 21.33 12.36 0.58
CA LEU A 306 21.24 11.26 1.55
C LEU A 306 22.47 10.34 1.54
N LEU A 307 23.39 10.49 0.58
CA LEU A 307 24.66 9.76 0.61
C LEU A 307 25.47 10.20 1.82
N SER A 308 25.84 9.23 2.65
CA SER A 308 26.66 9.48 3.83
C SER A 308 28.03 10.07 3.47
N ALA A 309 28.68 10.70 4.45
CA ALA A 309 29.97 11.36 4.23
C ALA A 309 31.11 10.38 3.86
N ASP A 310 31.00 9.12 4.27
CA ASP A 310 31.93 8.02 3.92
C ASP A 310 31.65 7.39 2.55
N THR A 311 30.56 7.77 1.88
CA THR A 311 30.21 7.28 0.54
C THR A 311 30.65 8.27 -0.53
N ASP A 312 31.75 7.97 -1.23
CA ASP A 312 32.27 8.80 -2.31
C ASP A 312 31.63 8.45 -3.68
N LEU A 313 30.80 9.37 -4.19
CA LEU A 313 30.14 9.22 -5.48
C LEU A 313 31.13 9.08 -6.66
N ALA A 314 32.27 9.78 -6.61
CA ALA A 314 33.27 9.71 -7.67
C ALA A 314 33.92 8.32 -7.74
N GLU A 315 34.14 7.69 -6.58
CA GLU A 315 34.63 6.31 -6.51
C GLU A 315 33.61 5.30 -7.03
N ILE A 316 32.33 5.45 -6.65
CA ILE A 316 31.25 4.59 -7.15
C ILE A 316 31.16 4.68 -8.68
N MET A 317 31.18 5.90 -9.24
CA MET A 317 31.11 6.08 -10.69
C MET A 317 32.31 5.46 -11.40
N LEU A 318 33.52 5.68 -10.87
CA LEU A 318 34.72 5.05 -11.42
C LEU A 318 34.67 3.52 -11.32
N ALA A 319 34.20 2.98 -10.19
CA ALA A 319 34.04 1.54 -9.99
C ALA A 319 33.04 0.91 -10.95
N CYS A 320 31.97 1.64 -11.29
CA CYS A 320 31.05 1.22 -12.35
C CYS A 320 31.76 1.07 -13.69
N THR A 321 32.58 2.06 -14.07
CA THR A 321 33.34 2.00 -15.33
C THR A 321 34.45 0.94 -15.33
N GLY A 322 34.92 0.54 -14.16
CA GLY A 322 36.03 -0.40 -13.98
C GLY A 322 35.63 -1.84 -13.70
N GLY A 323 34.34 -2.12 -13.46
CA GLY A 323 33.86 -3.48 -13.17
C GLY A 323 34.18 -3.98 -11.76
N TYR A 324 34.24 -3.09 -10.77
CA TYR A 324 34.58 -3.43 -9.38
C TYR A 324 33.64 -2.75 -8.36
N LEU A 325 32.37 -2.53 -8.73
CA LEU A 325 31.39 -1.89 -7.84
C LEU A 325 31.12 -2.74 -6.58
N ASP A 326 31.35 -4.04 -6.64
CA ASP A 326 31.29 -4.97 -5.50
C ASP A 326 32.19 -4.54 -4.33
N ASN A 327 33.35 -3.93 -4.63
CA ASN A 327 34.30 -3.43 -3.65
C ASN A 327 33.96 -2.06 -3.05
N CYS A 328 32.91 -1.39 -3.54
CA CYS A 328 32.46 -0.11 -3.00
C CYS A 328 31.32 -0.31 -1.99
N THR A 329 31.33 0.45 -0.90
CA THR A 329 30.19 0.52 0.03
C THR A 329 29.29 1.69 -0.35
N LEU A 330 27.99 1.45 -0.45
CA LEU A 330 26.97 2.48 -0.65
C LEU A 330 26.20 2.64 0.67
N THR A 331 26.58 3.63 1.47
CA THR A 331 25.94 3.93 2.76
C THR A 331 25.03 5.14 2.60
N ILE A 332 23.80 5.02 3.10
CA ILE A 332 22.79 6.07 3.07
C ILE A 332 22.54 6.52 4.51
N GLU A 333 22.51 7.84 4.71
CA GLU A 333 22.09 8.44 5.98
C GLU A 333 20.66 8.03 6.33
N ASN A 334 20.39 7.73 7.60
CA ASN A 334 19.04 7.45 8.08
C ASN A 334 18.24 8.77 8.25
N LYS A 335 18.00 9.44 7.13
CA LYS A 335 17.33 10.75 7.04
C LYS A 335 16.39 10.77 5.83
N PHE A 336 15.59 11.82 5.76
CA PHE A 336 14.69 12.11 4.65
C PHE A 336 15.14 13.36 3.92
N SER A 337 14.82 13.41 2.63
CA SER A 337 15.16 14.49 1.72
C SER A 337 13.94 14.85 0.88
N ALA A 338 13.71 16.14 0.69
CA ALA A 338 12.62 16.66 -0.11
C ALA A 338 13.10 17.82 -0.99
N THR A 339 12.73 17.76 -2.27
CA THR A 339 13.08 18.76 -3.29
C THR A 339 11.83 19.39 -3.86
N VAL A 340 11.78 20.72 -3.88
CA VAL A 340 10.72 21.53 -4.50
C VAL A 340 11.32 22.28 -5.70
N VAL A 341 10.73 22.11 -6.89
CA VAL A 341 11.17 22.79 -8.11
C VAL A 341 10.39 24.09 -8.31
N LEU A 342 11.11 25.16 -8.61
CA LEU A 342 10.57 26.42 -9.10
C LEU A 342 10.71 26.47 -10.62
N ALA A 343 9.59 26.68 -11.29
CA ALA A 343 9.47 26.83 -12.72
C ALA A 343 9.21 28.28 -13.13
N ALA A 344 9.49 28.59 -14.39
CA ALA A 344 9.12 29.85 -15.02
C ALA A 344 7.61 29.90 -15.26
N GLY A 345 7.01 31.09 -15.12
CA GLY A 345 5.59 31.31 -15.40
C GLY A 345 5.21 30.87 -16.80
N GLY A 346 4.18 30.03 -16.91
CA GLY A 346 3.69 29.45 -18.16
C GLY A 346 4.21 28.05 -18.49
N TYR A 347 5.21 27.53 -17.75
CA TYR A 347 5.63 26.12 -17.87
C TYR A 347 4.48 25.16 -17.47
N PRO A 348 4.25 24.02 -18.17
CA PRO A 348 5.04 23.42 -19.25
C PRO A 348 4.73 23.90 -20.68
N GLY A 349 3.90 24.94 -20.82
CA GLY A 349 3.59 25.63 -22.09
C GLY A 349 4.67 26.62 -22.50
N SER A 350 4.27 27.76 -23.09
CA SER A 350 5.19 28.85 -23.43
C SER A 350 5.56 29.64 -22.18
N TYR A 351 6.84 29.93 -22.00
CA TYR A 351 7.39 30.66 -20.84
C TYR A 351 8.47 31.65 -21.27
N ALA A 352 8.65 32.71 -20.48
CA ALA A 352 9.69 33.70 -20.70
C ALA A 352 11.08 33.15 -20.33
N LYS A 353 12.11 33.56 -21.08
CA LYS A 353 13.53 33.32 -20.78
C LYS A 353 14.24 34.66 -20.56
N GLY A 354 15.35 34.62 -19.83
CA GLY A 354 16.18 35.80 -19.58
C GLY A 354 15.70 36.69 -18.43
N THR A 355 14.70 36.24 -17.67
CA THR A 355 14.18 36.97 -16.50
C THR A 355 15.29 37.09 -15.45
N PRO A 356 15.65 38.31 -15.00
CA PRO A 356 16.60 38.49 -13.91
C PRO A 356 16.13 37.80 -12.65
N MET A 357 17.06 37.16 -11.93
CA MET A 357 16.76 36.47 -10.69
C MET A 357 17.82 36.74 -9.62
N THR A 358 17.40 36.66 -8.36
CA THR A 358 18.26 36.76 -7.18
C THR A 358 18.24 35.43 -6.43
N VAL A 359 19.40 34.95 -6.02
CA VAL A 359 19.55 33.77 -5.17
C VAL A 359 20.44 34.15 -4.00
N GLN A 360 19.89 34.04 -2.79
CA GLN A 360 20.60 34.26 -1.53
C GLN A 360 21.25 32.96 -1.05
N PRO A 361 22.24 33.01 -0.14
CA PRO A 361 22.79 31.82 0.50
C PRO A 361 21.68 30.95 1.12
N SER A 362 21.77 29.63 0.92
CA SER A 362 20.78 28.69 1.44
C SER A 362 20.88 28.59 2.97
N PRO A 363 19.74 28.51 3.70
CA PRO A 363 19.74 28.21 5.13
C PRO A 363 20.42 26.87 5.44
N ALA A 364 20.91 26.72 6.67
CA ALA A 364 21.50 25.47 7.14
C ALA A 364 20.52 24.29 6.95
N GLY A 365 21.03 23.16 6.44
CA GLY A 365 20.21 21.98 6.14
C GLY A 365 19.48 22.02 4.79
N THR A 366 19.67 23.08 3.99
CA THR A 366 19.09 23.20 2.64
C THR A 366 20.16 23.42 1.57
N THR A 367 19.88 22.96 0.35
CA THR A 367 20.77 23.10 -0.81
C THR A 367 19.97 23.57 -2.03
N ILE A 368 20.53 24.51 -2.79
CA ILE A 368 19.88 25.07 -3.98
C ILE A 368 20.53 24.49 -5.24
N PHE A 369 19.73 23.83 -6.07
CA PHE A 369 20.17 23.23 -7.33
C PHE A 369 19.58 23.99 -8.52
N HIS A 370 20.44 24.76 -9.18
CA HIS A 370 20.15 25.45 -10.43
C HIS A 370 19.91 24.47 -11.59
N ALA A 371 18.82 24.66 -12.33
CA ALA A 371 18.52 23.97 -13.57
C ALA A 371 18.61 24.97 -14.74
N GLY A 372 17.47 25.47 -15.24
CA GLY A 372 17.40 26.51 -16.26
C GLY A 372 17.79 27.90 -15.76
N THR A 373 19.04 28.08 -15.33
CA THR A 373 19.63 29.39 -15.04
C THR A 373 20.90 29.63 -15.87
N LYS A 374 21.22 30.89 -16.15
CA LYS A 374 22.47 31.29 -16.81
C LYS A 374 23.02 32.54 -16.14
N LEU A 375 24.35 32.58 -15.95
CA LEU A 375 25.04 33.78 -15.51
C LEU A 375 25.39 34.63 -16.74
N ASP A 376 24.94 35.88 -16.76
CA ASP A 376 25.25 36.86 -17.80
C ASP A 376 25.98 38.04 -17.15
N GLY A 377 27.31 38.05 -17.27
CA GLY A 377 28.18 38.89 -16.44
C GLY A 377 28.05 38.52 -14.96
N ALA A 378 27.56 39.44 -14.14
CA ALA A 378 27.26 39.20 -12.72
C ALA A 378 25.77 38.91 -12.44
N GLN A 379 24.90 39.00 -13.44
CA GLN A 379 23.45 38.87 -13.27
C GLN A 379 23.00 37.45 -13.59
N LEU A 380 22.36 36.79 -12.63
CA LEU A 380 21.71 35.50 -12.86
C LEU A 380 20.37 35.71 -13.57
N LYS A 381 20.08 34.88 -14.57
CA LYS A 381 18.85 34.94 -15.37
C LYS A 381 18.25 33.55 -15.59
N THR A 382 16.94 33.47 -15.79
CA THR A 382 16.26 32.22 -16.20
C THR A 382 16.65 31.83 -17.64
N SER A 383 16.75 30.54 -17.93
CA SER A 383 17.12 30.01 -19.25
C SER A 383 16.33 28.75 -19.68
N GLY A 384 15.51 28.18 -18.79
CA GLY A 384 14.69 26.99 -19.05
C GLY A 384 13.38 27.00 -18.27
N GLY A 385 12.51 26.01 -18.58
CA GLY A 385 11.17 25.91 -17.98
C GLY A 385 11.21 25.58 -16.48
N ARG A 386 11.94 24.52 -16.10
CA ARG A 386 12.35 24.28 -14.71
C ARG A 386 13.60 25.11 -14.45
N VAL A 387 13.51 26.07 -13.53
CA VAL A 387 14.54 27.09 -13.34
C VAL A 387 15.53 26.64 -12.29
N ILE A 388 15.04 26.26 -11.11
CA ILE A 388 15.86 26.04 -9.92
C ILE A 388 15.08 25.19 -8.91
N ALA A 389 15.77 24.44 -8.06
CA ALA A 389 15.14 23.61 -7.04
C ALA A 389 15.76 23.89 -5.67
N ILE A 390 14.95 23.86 -4.62
CA ILE A 390 15.40 23.85 -3.23
C ILE A 390 15.27 22.42 -2.71
N ASN A 391 16.33 21.90 -2.13
CA ASN A 391 16.35 20.63 -1.42
C ASN A 391 16.56 20.89 0.08
N ALA A 392 15.94 20.07 0.92
CA ALA A 392 16.22 20.03 2.34
C ALA A 392 16.31 18.58 2.85
N VAL A 393 17.18 18.36 3.82
CA VAL A 393 17.35 17.07 4.51
C VAL A 393 16.93 17.22 5.98
N GLY A 394 16.15 16.27 6.49
CA GLY A 394 15.66 16.27 7.86
C GLY A 394 15.52 14.88 8.45
N ASP A 395 15.34 14.80 9.77
CA ASP A 395 15.21 13.52 10.49
C ASP A 395 13.84 12.85 10.27
N SER A 396 12.88 13.56 9.67
CA SER A 396 11.60 13.03 9.19
C SER A 396 11.23 13.64 7.84
N LEU A 397 10.37 12.96 7.08
CA LEU A 397 9.88 13.49 5.80
C LEU A 397 9.17 14.84 5.98
N ARG A 398 8.37 15.00 7.04
CA ARG A 398 7.71 16.28 7.37
C ARG A 398 8.75 17.38 7.62
N ALA A 399 9.76 17.11 8.45
CA ALA A 399 10.81 18.08 8.73
C ALA A 399 11.57 18.49 7.45
N ALA A 400 11.87 17.55 6.55
CA ALA A 400 12.52 17.87 5.28
C ALA A 400 11.62 18.79 4.42
N VAL A 401 10.34 18.46 4.27
CA VAL A 401 9.40 19.26 3.46
C VAL A 401 9.17 20.65 4.05
N ASP A 402 8.92 20.74 5.35
CA ASP A 402 8.70 22.01 6.05
C ASP A 402 9.94 22.91 5.93
N SER A 403 11.15 22.34 6.02
CA SER A 403 12.41 23.09 5.85
C SER A 403 12.57 23.62 4.41
N ALA A 404 12.22 22.81 3.40
CA ALA A 404 12.27 23.25 2.00
C ALA A 404 11.31 24.43 1.75
N TYR A 405 10.08 24.37 2.28
CA TYR A 405 9.12 25.48 2.15
C TYR A 405 9.47 26.69 3.00
N ALA A 406 10.01 26.49 4.21
CA ALA A 406 10.49 27.59 5.04
C ALA A 406 11.59 28.39 4.32
N ALA A 407 12.54 27.72 3.66
CA ALA A 407 13.55 28.39 2.85
C ALA A 407 12.93 29.24 1.73
N LEU A 408 11.89 28.74 1.05
CA LEU A 408 11.17 29.51 0.03
C LEU A 408 10.42 30.72 0.59
N ALA A 409 9.85 30.60 1.80
CA ALA A 409 9.15 31.69 2.47
C ALA A 409 10.08 32.87 2.81
N PHE A 410 11.36 32.61 3.09
CA PHE A 410 12.38 33.65 3.30
C PHE A 410 12.88 34.31 2.01
N SER A 411 12.26 34.02 0.85
CA SER A 411 12.61 34.60 -0.45
C SER A 411 14.09 34.42 -0.82
N VAL A 412 14.68 33.27 -0.46
CA VAL A 412 16.06 32.93 -0.82
C VAL A 412 16.24 32.76 -2.33
N ILE A 413 15.16 32.57 -3.07
CA ILE A 413 15.11 32.57 -4.54
C ILE A 413 13.99 33.51 -4.98
N ASP A 414 14.32 34.48 -5.83
CA ASP A 414 13.34 35.42 -6.36
C ASP A 414 13.53 35.73 -7.85
N PHE A 415 12.43 35.70 -8.59
CA PHE A 415 12.33 36.12 -10.00
C PHE A 415 10.87 36.29 -10.39
N GLU A 416 10.64 37.16 -11.37
CA GLU A 416 9.29 37.45 -11.87
C GLU A 416 8.63 36.19 -12.45
N GLY A 417 7.40 35.93 -12.03
CA GLY A 417 6.61 34.81 -12.53
C GLY A 417 7.03 33.43 -12.01
N LYS A 418 7.84 33.35 -10.94
CA LYS A 418 8.20 32.06 -10.33
C LYS A 418 6.96 31.29 -9.86
N PHE A 419 6.91 30.01 -10.18
CA PHE A 419 5.84 29.11 -9.76
C PHE A 419 6.42 27.83 -9.17
N PHE A 420 5.85 27.34 -8.08
CA PHE A 420 6.18 26.05 -7.48
C PHE A 420 4.94 25.47 -6.80
N ARG A 421 4.90 24.14 -6.70
CA ARG A 421 3.86 23.43 -5.96
C ARG A 421 4.03 23.62 -4.46
N ARG A 422 2.91 23.72 -3.73
CA ARG A 422 2.88 23.87 -2.28
C ARG A 422 2.56 22.57 -1.53
N ASP A 423 2.42 21.49 -2.26
CA ASP A 423 1.95 20.19 -1.77
C ASP A 423 2.91 19.04 -2.13
N ILE A 424 4.19 19.31 -2.43
CA ILE A 424 5.19 18.26 -2.58
C ILE A 424 5.19 17.34 -1.35
N ALA A 425 5.16 16.03 -1.61
CA ALA A 425 4.95 14.95 -0.65
C ALA A 425 3.55 14.88 0.00
N HIS A 426 2.54 15.59 -0.50
CA HIS A 426 1.19 15.50 0.05
C HIS A 426 0.64 14.08 0.01
N ARG A 427 0.99 13.24 -0.97
CA ARG A 427 0.60 11.82 -0.98
C ARG A 427 1.15 11.06 0.22
N ALA A 428 2.42 11.28 0.57
CA ALA A 428 3.00 10.72 1.80
C ALA A 428 2.37 11.31 3.07
N PHE A 429 1.87 12.56 3.01
CA PHE A 429 1.20 13.24 4.12
C PHE A 429 -0.33 13.14 4.12
N ARG A 430 -0.94 12.54 3.10
CA ARG A 430 -2.39 12.25 3.06
C ARG A 430 -2.78 11.39 4.26
N ASN A 431 -1.79 10.75 4.89
CA ASN A 431 -1.90 10.01 6.15
C ASN A 431 -1.45 10.76 7.42
N ALA A 432 -1.45 12.10 7.44
CA ALA A 432 -1.13 12.89 8.64
C ALA A 432 -2.07 14.09 8.92
N ALA A 433 -2.96 14.48 8.00
CA ALA A 433 -3.91 15.58 8.23
C ALA A 433 -5.36 15.29 7.81
N GLY A 434 -5.62 14.11 7.25
CA GLY A 434 -6.94 13.48 7.27
C GLY A 434 -6.68 12.05 7.65
N LYS A 435 -7.07 11.62 8.85
CA LYS A 435 -7.09 10.19 9.13
C LYS A 435 -8.15 9.63 8.16
N GLU A 436 -7.76 9.03 7.04
CA GLU A 436 -8.70 8.12 6.37
C GLU A 436 -8.96 6.98 7.37
N GLY A 437 -10.24 6.70 7.63
CA GLY A 437 -10.59 5.73 8.65
C GLY A 437 -10.00 4.37 8.33
N MET A 438 -9.29 3.79 9.29
CA MET A 438 -8.77 2.43 9.11
C MET A 438 -9.94 1.48 8.90
N THR A 439 -9.94 0.74 7.79
CA THR A 439 -10.95 -0.29 7.50
C THR A 439 -10.41 -1.69 7.76
N TYR A 440 -11.31 -2.64 7.97
CA TYR A 440 -10.94 -4.03 8.19
C TYR A 440 -10.26 -4.65 6.95
N ALA A 441 -10.66 -4.22 5.75
CA ALA A 441 -10.00 -4.60 4.49
C ALA A 441 -8.54 -4.16 4.41
N GLN A 442 -8.24 -2.92 4.84
CA GLN A 442 -6.86 -2.43 4.89
C GLN A 442 -5.99 -3.23 5.88
N ALA A 443 -6.58 -3.84 6.91
CA ALA A 443 -5.89 -4.71 7.86
C ALA A 443 -5.60 -6.13 7.31
N GLY A 444 -5.89 -6.39 6.03
CA GLY A 444 -5.56 -7.63 5.34
C GLY A 444 -6.69 -8.65 5.25
N VAL A 445 -7.93 -8.28 5.59
CA VAL A 445 -9.10 -9.17 5.57
C VAL A 445 -10.18 -8.64 4.63
N ASP A 446 -10.30 -9.24 3.44
CA ASP A 446 -11.29 -8.87 2.43
C ASP A 446 -12.59 -9.68 2.60
N ILE A 447 -13.61 -9.04 3.18
CA ILE A 447 -14.94 -9.63 3.38
C ILE A 447 -15.61 -9.96 2.03
N GLN A 448 -15.42 -9.12 1.00
CA GLN A 448 -16.05 -9.32 -0.30
C GLN A 448 -15.43 -10.51 -1.03
N ALA A 449 -14.11 -10.64 -0.99
CA ALA A 449 -13.42 -11.82 -1.53
C ALA A 449 -13.88 -13.12 -0.85
N GLY A 450 -14.16 -13.06 0.46
CA GLY A 450 -14.78 -14.15 1.21
C GLY A 450 -16.16 -14.53 0.67
N ASN A 451 -17.05 -13.55 0.48
CA ASN A 451 -18.39 -13.79 -0.08
C ASN A 451 -18.33 -14.35 -1.50
N ASP A 452 -17.45 -13.82 -2.35
CA ASP A 452 -17.24 -14.30 -3.72
C ASP A 452 -16.69 -15.74 -3.74
N PHE A 453 -15.88 -16.12 -2.74
CA PHE A 453 -15.41 -17.49 -2.57
C PHE A 453 -16.55 -18.44 -2.17
N VAL A 454 -17.43 -18.05 -1.26
CA VAL A 454 -18.62 -18.82 -0.87
C VAL A 454 -19.47 -19.15 -2.10
N GLU A 455 -19.77 -18.16 -2.96
CA GLU A 455 -20.53 -18.40 -4.20
C GLU A 455 -19.86 -19.42 -5.12
N LYS A 456 -18.52 -19.39 -5.23
CA LYS A 456 -17.77 -20.34 -6.06
C LYS A 456 -17.84 -21.77 -5.55
N ILE A 457 -17.87 -21.97 -4.22
CA ILE A 457 -17.85 -23.32 -3.62
C ILE A 457 -19.25 -23.90 -3.37
N LYS A 458 -20.33 -23.10 -3.40
CA LYS A 458 -21.71 -23.57 -3.17
C LYS A 458 -22.06 -24.84 -3.94
N LYS A 459 -21.69 -24.92 -5.21
CA LYS A 459 -21.96 -26.11 -6.05
C LYS A 459 -21.23 -27.35 -5.55
N ALA A 460 -19.98 -27.20 -5.10
CA ALA A 460 -19.19 -28.30 -4.55
C ALA A 460 -19.78 -28.78 -3.22
N VAL A 461 -20.19 -27.87 -2.32
CA VAL A 461 -20.79 -28.24 -1.04
C VAL A 461 -22.15 -28.91 -1.23
N ALA A 462 -23.01 -28.36 -2.10
CA ALA A 462 -24.31 -28.95 -2.43
C ALA A 462 -24.20 -30.38 -3.00
N SER A 463 -23.06 -30.74 -3.61
CA SER A 463 -22.83 -32.11 -4.09
C SER A 463 -22.70 -33.14 -2.97
N THR A 464 -22.52 -32.70 -1.72
CA THR A 464 -22.44 -33.56 -0.52
C THR A 464 -23.80 -33.78 0.17
N LYS A 465 -24.88 -33.24 -0.40
CA LYS A 465 -26.25 -33.38 0.11
C LYS A 465 -26.61 -34.83 0.42
N ARG A 466 -27.30 -35.04 1.54
CA ARG A 466 -27.76 -36.36 2.02
C ARG A 466 -29.14 -36.28 2.66
N ALA A 467 -29.71 -37.43 3.00
CA ALA A 467 -30.93 -37.49 3.80
C ALA A 467 -30.71 -36.75 5.13
N GLY A 468 -31.60 -35.79 5.42
CA GLY A 468 -31.54 -34.93 6.61
C GLY A 468 -30.64 -33.69 6.49
N ALA A 469 -29.85 -33.50 5.43
CA ALA A 469 -28.97 -32.33 5.29
C ALA A 469 -28.88 -31.82 3.85
N SER A 470 -29.27 -30.57 3.63
CA SER A 470 -29.25 -29.91 2.31
C SER A 470 -27.85 -29.50 1.84
N ALA A 471 -26.89 -29.41 2.76
CA ALA A 471 -25.51 -28.95 2.51
C ALA A 471 -25.47 -27.52 1.92
N GLU A 472 -26.14 -26.59 2.60
CA GLU A 472 -26.13 -25.16 2.29
C GLU A 472 -25.13 -24.42 3.20
N ILE A 473 -24.50 -23.36 2.68
CA ILE A 473 -23.46 -22.58 3.38
C ILE A 473 -23.83 -21.09 3.40
N GLY A 474 -23.35 -20.37 4.41
CA GLY A 474 -23.59 -18.92 4.61
C GLY A 474 -24.47 -18.55 5.81
N GLY A 475 -24.96 -19.52 6.57
CA GLY A 475 -25.62 -19.33 7.87
C GLY A 475 -24.65 -19.47 9.06
N PHE A 476 -25.16 -19.34 10.30
CA PHE A 476 -24.37 -19.48 11.53
C PHE A 476 -23.97 -20.94 11.86
N GLY A 477 -24.56 -21.93 11.20
CA GLY A 477 -24.25 -23.34 11.47
C GLY A 477 -24.84 -24.26 10.42
N GLY A 478 -24.34 -25.50 10.36
CA GLY A 478 -24.85 -26.55 9.49
C GLY A 478 -25.75 -27.52 10.27
N GLU A 479 -26.85 -27.95 9.65
CA GLU A 479 -27.84 -28.82 10.30
C GLU A 479 -27.95 -30.20 9.64
N VAL A 480 -28.29 -31.19 10.46
CA VAL A 480 -28.67 -32.54 10.01
C VAL A 480 -29.88 -33.02 10.81
N ASP A 481 -31.03 -33.17 10.14
CA ASP A 481 -32.22 -33.82 10.68
C ASP A 481 -31.99 -35.34 10.73
N LEU A 482 -31.72 -35.85 11.94
CA LEU A 482 -31.46 -37.27 12.15
C LEU A 482 -32.69 -38.14 11.91
N SER A 483 -33.90 -37.63 12.15
CA SER A 483 -35.14 -38.35 11.86
C SER A 483 -35.26 -38.63 10.37
N GLN A 484 -34.97 -37.64 9.53
CA GLN A 484 -34.89 -37.83 8.08
C GLN A 484 -33.70 -38.68 7.63
N ALA A 485 -32.62 -38.70 8.41
CA ALA A 485 -31.44 -39.54 8.17
C ALA A 485 -31.61 -41.01 8.61
N GLY A 486 -32.80 -41.41 9.07
CA GLY A 486 -33.12 -42.81 9.43
C GLY A 486 -33.16 -43.10 10.93
N TYR A 487 -33.13 -42.09 11.79
CA TYR A 487 -33.21 -42.20 13.26
C TYR A 487 -34.52 -41.59 13.79
N PRO A 488 -35.66 -42.27 13.67
CA PRO A 488 -36.96 -41.68 13.95
C PRO A 488 -37.08 -41.17 15.40
N GLY A 489 -37.55 -39.93 15.56
CA GLY A 489 -37.72 -39.29 16.87
C GLY A 489 -36.43 -38.67 17.43
N ALA A 490 -35.32 -38.76 16.71
CA ALA A 490 -34.08 -38.10 17.06
C ALA A 490 -34.15 -36.58 16.78
N PRO A 491 -33.45 -35.76 17.57
CA PRO A 491 -33.36 -34.32 17.34
C PRO A 491 -32.57 -33.99 16.07
N ILE A 492 -32.67 -32.73 15.65
CA ILE A 492 -31.80 -32.14 14.63
C ILE A 492 -30.46 -31.83 15.31
N LEU A 493 -29.36 -32.23 14.68
CA LEU A 493 -28.03 -31.82 15.10
C LEU A 493 -27.63 -30.53 14.38
N VAL A 494 -27.02 -29.62 15.12
CA VAL A 494 -26.45 -28.38 14.59
C VAL A 494 -24.95 -28.38 14.89
N GLY A 495 -24.14 -28.14 13.87
CA GLY A 495 -22.69 -28.02 13.98
C GLY A 495 -22.22 -26.62 13.64
N ALA A 496 -21.28 -26.11 14.42
CA ALA A 496 -20.56 -24.87 14.17
C ALA A 496 -19.05 -25.13 14.22
N ILE A 497 -18.29 -24.40 13.41
CA ILE A 497 -16.82 -24.41 13.42
C ILE A 497 -16.31 -22.98 13.25
N ASP A 498 -15.45 -22.55 14.16
CA ASP A 498 -14.81 -21.23 14.13
C ASP A 498 -13.52 -21.22 14.96
N GLY A 499 -12.68 -20.22 14.72
CA GLY A 499 -11.42 -19.99 15.42
C GLY A 499 -11.41 -18.71 16.25
N VAL A 500 -10.27 -18.41 16.87
CA VAL A 500 -10.06 -17.16 17.62
C VAL A 500 -9.51 -16.03 16.72
N GLY A 501 -8.77 -16.40 15.68
CA GLY A 501 -8.14 -15.44 14.76
C GLY A 501 -6.99 -14.65 15.41
N THR A 502 -6.74 -13.44 14.92
CA THR A 502 -5.52 -12.68 15.27
C THR A 502 -5.46 -12.15 16.71
N LYS A 503 -6.51 -12.37 17.52
CA LYS A 503 -6.46 -12.13 18.98
C LYS A 503 -5.41 -13.02 19.65
N LEU A 504 -5.13 -14.20 19.08
CA LEU A 504 -4.05 -15.10 19.51
C LEU A 504 -2.68 -14.43 19.55
N MET A 505 -2.41 -13.47 18.66
CA MET A 505 -1.13 -12.76 18.65
C MET A 505 -0.96 -11.83 19.87
N ILE A 506 -2.06 -11.29 20.41
CA ILE A 506 -2.01 -10.53 21.67
C ILE A 506 -1.82 -11.49 22.84
N ALA A 507 -2.52 -12.63 22.84
CA ALA A 507 -2.36 -13.68 23.86
C ALA A 507 -0.92 -14.21 23.92
N GLN A 508 -0.27 -14.39 22.76
CA GLN A 508 1.14 -14.77 22.64
C GLN A 508 2.08 -13.67 23.17
N ALA A 509 1.86 -12.41 22.77
CA ALA A 509 2.66 -11.29 23.27
C ALA A 509 2.54 -11.12 24.80
N MET A 510 1.35 -11.34 25.36
CA MET A 510 1.07 -11.22 26.79
C MET A 510 1.33 -12.51 27.58
N ARG A 511 1.65 -13.62 26.92
CA ARG A 511 1.75 -14.97 27.53
C ARG A 511 0.52 -15.34 28.37
N LYS A 512 -0.67 -14.96 27.90
CA LYS A 512 -1.96 -15.17 28.57
C LYS A 512 -2.92 -15.88 27.62
N HIS A 513 -3.09 -17.18 27.82
CA HIS A 513 -3.74 -18.07 26.84
C HIS A 513 -5.09 -18.65 27.33
N ASP A 514 -5.38 -18.55 28.61
CA ASP A 514 -6.62 -19.01 29.24
C ASP A 514 -7.85 -18.28 28.71
N THR A 515 -7.76 -16.97 28.51
CA THR A 515 -8.92 -16.18 28.04
C THR A 515 -9.30 -16.50 26.59
N VAL A 516 -8.31 -16.74 25.72
CA VAL A 516 -8.56 -17.08 24.31
C VAL A 516 -9.09 -18.52 24.12
N GLY A 517 -8.92 -19.40 25.11
CA GLY A 517 -9.61 -20.69 25.14
C GLY A 517 -11.12 -20.52 25.33
N ILE A 518 -11.55 -19.56 26.17
CA ILE A 518 -12.98 -19.23 26.34
C ILE A 518 -13.53 -18.60 25.06
N ASP A 519 -12.77 -17.70 24.43
CA ASP A 519 -13.12 -17.11 23.14
C ASP A 519 -13.41 -18.19 22.09
N LEU A 520 -12.56 -19.22 21.99
CA LEU A 520 -12.74 -20.31 21.03
C LEU A 520 -14.10 -21.00 21.20
N VAL A 521 -14.50 -21.27 22.44
CA VAL A 521 -15.81 -21.87 22.74
C VAL A 521 -16.93 -20.90 22.38
N ALA A 522 -16.83 -19.64 22.81
CA ALA A 522 -17.86 -18.62 22.62
C ALA A 522 -18.22 -18.42 21.15
N MET A 523 -17.21 -18.39 20.27
CA MET A 523 -17.40 -18.22 18.82
C MET A 523 -18.27 -19.33 18.20
N ASN A 524 -18.27 -20.52 18.78
CA ASN A 524 -19.00 -21.67 18.25
C ASN A 524 -20.34 -21.91 18.95
N VAL A 525 -20.39 -21.86 20.28
CA VAL A 525 -21.60 -22.23 21.04
C VAL A 525 -22.70 -21.16 20.93
N ASN A 526 -22.32 -19.88 20.76
CA ASN A 526 -23.28 -18.83 20.48
C ASN A 526 -23.90 -19.02 19.09
N ASP A 527 -23.14 -19.53 18.13
CA ASP A 527 -23.62 -19.85 16.78
C ASP A 527 -24.54 -21.08 16.74
N LEU A 528 -24.47 -21.95 17.75
CA LEU A 528 -25.46 -23.00 17.96
C LEU A 528 -26.77 -22.45 18.55
N VAL A 529 -26.69 -21.62 19.59
CA VAL A 529 -27.90 -21.12 20.27
C VAL A 529 -28.73 -20.20 19.37
N VAL A 530 -28.11 -19.50 18.41
CA VAL A 530 -28.85 -18.70 17.42
C VAL A 530 -29.73 -19.55 16.49
N GLN A 531 -29.42 -20.84 16.33
CA GLN A 531 -30.22 -21.82 15.61
C GLN A 531 -31.27 -22.51 16.52
N GLY A 532 -31.32 -22.12 17.81
CA GLY A 532 -32.16 -22.74 18.83
C GLY A 532 -31.56 -24.00 19.46
N ALA A 533 -30.33 -24.36 19.11
CA ALA A 533 -29.70 -25.59 19.59
C ALA A 533 -29.06 -25.43 20.96
N THR A 534 -29.28 -26.43 21.81
CA THR A 534 -28.54 -26.59 23.07
C THR A 534 -27.17 -27.20 22.76
N PRO A 535 -26.05 -26.53 23.08
CA PRO A 535 -24.72 -27.12 22.93
C PRO A 535 -24.57 -28.40 23.75
N LEU A 536 -24.04 -29.47 23.15
CA LEU A 536 -23.84 -30.76 23.81
C LEU A 536 -22.35 -31.07 23.99
N MET A 537 -21.57 -30.92 22.94
CA MET A 537 -20.15 -31.26 22.93
C MET A 537 -19.32 -30.25 22.15
N PHE A 538 -18.04 -30.16 22.52
CA PHE A 538 -17.05 -29.30 21.92
C PHE A 538 -15.76 -30.07 21.64
N LEU A 539 -15.14 -29.78 20.50
CA LEU A 539 -13.84 -30.29 20.11
C LEU A 539 -12.90 -29.14 19.76
N ASP A 540 -11.65 -29.22 20.20
CA ASP A 540 -10.63 -28.22 19.91
C ASP A 540 -9.50 -28.77 19.01
N TYR A 541 -8.93 -27.88 18.22
CA TYR A 541 -7.73 -28.13 17.43
C TYR A 541 -6.71 -27.05 17.79
N TYR A 542 -5.50 -27.49 18.14
CA TYR A 542 -4.37 -26.62 18.49
C TYR A 542 -3.17 -26.98 17.62
N GLY A 543 -2.85 -26.13 16.65
CA GLY A 543 -1.70 -26.30 15.76
C GLY A 543 -0.57 -25.35 16.14
N CYS A 544 0.64 -25.84 16.35
CA CYS A 544 1.78 -25.02 16.78
C CYS A 544 3.09 -25.41 16.08
N SER A 545 4.11 -24.55 16.15
CA SER A 545 5.45 -24.89 15.63
C SER A 545 6.18 -25.89 16.53
N LYS A 546 6.14 -25.60 17.83
CA LYS A 546 6.70 -26.42 18.90
C LYS A 546 5.75 -26.32 20.10
N LEU A 547 5.46 -27.46 20.71
CA LEU A 547 4.55 -27.52 21.84
C LEU A 547 5.20 -26.88 23.09
N ASP A 548 4.61 -25.78 23.55
CA ASP A 548 4.83 -25.26 24.89
C ASP A 548 3.73 -25.78 25.81
N LEU A 549 4.12 -26.60 26.78
CA LEU A 549 3.18 -27.28 27.67
C LEU A 549 2.40 -26.32 28.56
N ALA A 550 3.01 -25.20 28.99
CA ALA A 550 2.35 -24.26 29.88
C ALA A 550 1.29 -23.44 29.12
N SER A 551 1.63 -22.95 27.93
CA SER A 551 0.71 -22.25 27.05
C SER A 551 -0.44 -23.12 26.59
N ALA A 552 -0.16 -24.37 26.17
CA ALA A 552 -1.20 -25.31 25.73
C ALA A 552 -2.12 -25.71 26.89
N ALA A 553 -1.58 -25.97 28.08
CA ALA A 553 -2.40 -26.30 29.26
C ALA A 553 -3.32 -25.13 29.64
N ALA A 554 -2.78 -23.90 29.74
CA ALA A 554 -3.58 -22.71 30.03
C ALA A 554 -4.68 -22.49 28.99
N PHE A 555 -4.38 -22.69 27.71
CA PHE A 555 -5.36 -22.60 26.63
C PHE A 555 -6.51 -23.61 26.82
N VAL A 556 -6.19 -24.89 27.04
CA VAL A 556 -7.19 -25.96 27.23
C VAL A 556 -8.01 -25.75 28.51
N GLU A 557 -7.41 -25.26 29.59
CA GLU A 557 -8.13 -24.85 30.81
C GLU A 557 -9.16 -23.75 30.51
N GLY A 558 -8.80 -22.80 29.64
CA GLY A 558 -9.70 -21.80 29.08
C GLY A 558 -10.86 -22.40 28.29
N VAL A 559 -10.58 -23.35 27.40
CA VAL A 559 -11.60 -24.08 26.62
C VAL A 559 -12.55 -24.83 27.57
N ALA A 560 -12.02 -25.51 28.58
CA ALA A 560 -12.83 -26.20 29.59
C ALA A 560 -13.73 -25.22 30.36
N ALA A 561 -13.20 -24.06 30.77
CA ALA A 561 -13.98 -23.01 31.42
C ALA A 561 -15.11 -22.48 30.51
N GLY A 562 -14.84 -22.27 29.23
CA GLY A 562 -15.85 -21.91 28.24
C GLY A 562 -16.95 -22.98 28.10
N CYS A 563 -16.57 -24.25 28.02
CA CYS A 563 -17.52 -25.36 27.94
C CYS A 563 -18.43 -25.43 29.18
N ILE A 564 -17.88 -25.21 30.38
CA ILE A 564 -18.63 -25.14 31.64
C ILE A 564 -19.63 -23.97 31.61
N GLN A 565 -19.23 -22.81 31.10
CA GLN A 565 -20.11 -21.65 30.93
C GLN A 565 -21.25 -21.96 29.96
N ALA A 566 -20.96 -22.61 28.84
CA ALA A 566 -21.94 -23.00 27.82
C ALA A 566 -22.85 -24.16 28.24
N GLY A 567 -22.40 -25.00 29.18
CA GLY A 567 -23.11 -26.23 29.57
C GLY A 567 -22.89 -27.41 28.62
N CYS A 568 -21.79 -27.43 27.87
CA CYS A 568 -21.40 -28.55 27.01
C CYS A 568 -20.16 -29.28 27.53
N ALA A 569 -19.91 -30.48 27.02
CA ALA A 569 -18.72 -31.27 27.35
C ALA A 569 -17.59 -31.01 26.35
N LEU A 570 -16.37 -30.76 26.84
CA LEU A 570 -15.15 -30.88 26.02
C LEU A 570 -14.86 -32.37 25.85
N VAL A 571 -15.08 -32.92 24.65
CA VAL A 571 -15.07 -34.38 24.42
C VAL A 571 -13.81 -34.91 23.72
N GLY A 572 -12.94 -34.02 23.28
CA GLY A 572 -11.65 -34.38 22.67
C GLY A 572 -11.18 -33.30 21.71
N GLY A 573 -9.92 -33.41 21.30
CA GLY A 573 -9.30 -32.46 20.40
C GLY A 573 -8.02 -33.01 19.81
N GLU A 574 -7.38 -32.20 18.97
CA GLU A 574 -6.12 -32.54 18.32
C GLU A 574 -5.07 -31.48 18.66
N THR A 575 -3.88 -31.92 19.06
CA THR A 575 -2.70 -31.06 19.27
C THR A 575 -1.62 -31.45 18.27
N ALA A 576 -1.33 -30.58 17.31
CA ALA A 576 -0.41 -30.86 16.21
C ALA A 576 0.82 -29.95 16.25
N GLU A 577 2.01 -30.55 16.32
CA GLU A 577 3.29 -29.85 16.09
C GLU A 577 3.67 -29.90 14.61
N MET A 578 3.71 -28.74 13.96
CA MET A 578 3.95 -28.58 12.52
C MET A 578 5.07 -27.56 12.24
N PRO A 579 6.33 -27.90 12.56
CA PRO A 579 7.46 -27.00 12.33
C PRO A 579 7.63 -26.69 10.83
N GLY A 580 7.85 -25.41 10.51
CA GLY A 580 7.96 -24.91 9.14
C GLY A 580 6.63 -24.43 8.53
N MET A 581 5.49 -24.81 9.11
CA MET A 581 4.19 -24.17 8.84
C MET A 581 3.95 -23.00 9.79
N TYR A 582 4.22 -23.22 11.09
CA TYR A 582 4.22 -22.17 12.12
C TYR A 582 5.66 -21.82 12.53
N GLN A 583 5.89 -20.63 13.10
CA GLN A 583 7.22 -20.18 13.55
C GLN A 583 7.29 -20.00 15.07
N ALA A 584 8.44 -20.31 15.67
CA ALA A 584 8.71 -20.05 17.08
C ALA A 584 7.60 -20.49 18.05
N GLU A 585 6.98 -19.55 18.78
CA GLU A 585 5.91 -19.76 19.77
C GLU A 585 4.50 -19.60 19.14
N ASP A 586 4.41 -19.47 17.81
CA ASP A 586 3.14 -19.31 17.11
C ASP A 586 2.29 -20.59 17.24
N TYR A 587 1.01 -20.38 17.51
CA TYR A 587 -0.03 -21.37 17.38
C TYR A 587 -1.30 -20.77 16.78
N ASP A 588 -2.09 -21.64 16.17
CA ASP A 588 -3.46 -21.37 15.72
C ASP A 588 -4.43 -22.35 16.41
N ALA A 589 -5.66 -21.91 16.58
CA ALA A 589 -6.69 -22.69 17.26
C ALA A 589 -8.04 -22.58 16.58
N ALA A 590 -8.66 -23.74 16.37
CA ALA A 590 -10.01 -23.88 15.82
C ALA A 590 -10.85 -24.78 16.73
N GLY A 591 -12.15 -24.56 16.76
CA GLY A 591 -13.08 -25.26 17.62
C GLY A 591 -14.29 -25.71 16.83
N CYS A 592 -14.87 -26.85 17.21
CA CYS A 592 -16.10 -27.36 16.64
C CYS A 592 -17.08 -27.65 17.76
N ALA A 593 -18.26 -27.04 17.70
CA ALA A 593 -19.35 -27.32 18.63
C ALA A 593 -20.46 -28.10 17.93
N VAL A 594 -21.04 -29.06 18.65
CA VAL A 594 -22.23 -29.79 18.21
C VAL A 594 -23.33 -29.65 19.26
N GLY A 595 -24.50 -29.21 18.81
CA GLY A 595 -25.69 -29.05 19.62
C GLY A 595 -26.88 -29.83 19.05
N ALA A 596 -27.98 -29.86 19.81
CA ALA A 596 -29.21 -30.49 19.40
C ALA A 596 -30.42 -29.60 19.64
N VAL A 597 -31.42 -29.75 18.77
CA VAL A 597 -32.68 -29.01 18.81
C VAL A 597 -33.82 -29.87 18.27
N THR A 598 -35.02 -29.65 18.77
CA THR A 598 -36.23 -30.27 18.21
C THR A 598 -36.73 -29.47 17.01
N ALA A 599 -37.49 -30.08 16.11
CA ALA A 599 -37.98 -29.41 14.90
C ALA A 599 -38.79 -28.12 15.20
N ASP A 600 -39.53 -28.08 16.31
CA ASP A 600 -40.31 -26.93 16.79
C ASP A 600 -39.46 -25.87 17.53
N GLY A 601 -38.25 -26.25 17.95
CA GLY A 601 -37.28 -25.38 18.62
C GLY A 601 -36.36 -24.60 17.67
N MET A 602 -36.38 -24.91 16.36
CA MET A 602 -35.50 -24.27 15.37
C MET A 602 -35.70 -22.75 15.30
N LEU A 603 -34.58 -22.04 15.21
CA LEU A 603 -34.49 -20.62 14.89
C LEU A 603 -33.63 -20.41 13.63
N PRO A 604 -33.81 -19.31 12.89
CA PRO A 604 -34.85 -18.29 13.05
C PRO A 604 -36.23 -18.76 12.55
N ARG A 605 -37.29 -18.37 13.25
CA ARG A 605 -38.70 -18.56 12.85
C ARG A 605 -39.13 -17.46 11.88
N LYS A 606 -38.53 -17.43 10.70
CA LYS A 606 -38.72 -16.35 9.70
C LYS A 606 -40.19 -16.07 9.36
N ALA A 607 -41.02 -17.11 9.29
CA ALA A 607 -42.45 -17.00 9.00
C ALA A 607 -43.26 -16.31 10.12
N ALA A 608 -42.74 -16.28 11.35
CA ALA A 608 -43.40 -15.61 12.48
C ALA A 608 -42.95 -14.14 12.64
N MET A 609 -41.91 -13.70 11.92
CA MET A 609 -41.41 -12.33 12.01
C MET A 609 -42.32 -11.36 11.26
N ALA A 610 -42.56 -10.19 11.84
CA ALA A 610 -43.35 -9.12 11.25
C ALA A 610 -42.74 -7.74 11.53
N ALA A 611 -43.07 -6.76 10.68
CA ALA A 611 -42.72 -5.37 10.95
C ALA A 611 -43.36 -4.93 12.29
N GLY A 612 -42.58 -4.24 13.13
CA GLY A 612 -42.96 -3.87 14.49
C GLY A 612 -42.50 -4.84 15.58
N ASP A 613 -41.96 -6.02 15.23
CA ASP A 613 -41.22 -6.85 16.19
C ASP A 613 -40.02 -6.06 16.76
N VAL A 614 -39.74 -6.25 18.05
CA VAL A 614 -38.71 -5.53 18.80
C VAL A 614 -37.37 -6.23 18.68
N LEU A 615 -36.29 -5.45 18.60
CA LEU A 615 -34.91 -5.91 18.68
C LEU A 615 -34.33 -5.57 20.05
N LEU A 616 -33.96 -6.59 20.81
CA LEU A 616 -33.17 -6.45 22.03
C LEU A 616 -31.70 -6.71 21.74
N GLY A 617 -30.81 -5.88 22.26
CA GLY A 617 -29.37 -6.08 22.26
C GLY A 617 -28.86 -6.54 23.62
N LEU A 618 -28.06 -7.61 23.66
CA LEU A 618 -27.36 -8.04 24.86
C LEU A 618 -25.94 -7.50 24.84
N ALA A 619 -25.52 -6.91 25.96
CA ALA A 619 -24.19 -6.31 26.08
C ALA A 619 -23.08 -7.35 25.90
N SER A 620 -22.00 -6.97 25.23
CA SER A 620 -20.74 -7.71 25.20
C SER A 620 -19.85 -7.34 26.39
N ASN A 621 -18.93 -8.23 26.78
CA ASN A 621 -17.89 -7.89 27.77
C ASN A 621 -16.80 -6.95 27.19
N GLY A 622 -16.68 -6.88 25.86
CA GLY A 622 -15.63 -6.14 25.16
C GLY A 622 -15.64 -6.45 23.67
N VAL A 623 -14.48 -6.38 23.04
CA VAL A 623 -14.32 -6.73 21.62
C VAL A 623 -14.37 -8.26 21.47
N HIS A 624 -15.30 -8.76 20.67
CA HIS A 624 -15.35 -10.18 20.31
C HIS A 624 -14.14 -10.58 19.44
N SER A 625 -13.81 -11.87 19.36
CA SER A 625 -12.58 -12.37 18.70
C SER A 625 -12.35 -11.87 17.26
N ASN A 626 -13.42 -11.63 16.50
CA ASN A 626 -13.33 -11.10 15.15
C ASN A 626 -13.11 -9.57 15.17
N GLY A 627 -12.34 -9.05 14.20
CA GLY A 627 -11.97 -7.63 14.16
C GLY A 627 -10.58 -7.32 14.73
N PHE A 628 -9.92 -8.29 15.38
CA PHE A 628 -8.63 -8.06 16.05
C PHE A 628 -7.46 -7.67 15.13
N SER A 629 -7.55 -7.94 13.83
CA SER A 629 -6.54 -7.47 12.87
C SER A 629 -6.54 -5.94 12.79
N LEU A 630 -7.71 -5.32 12.81
CA LEU A 630 -7.87 -3.87 12.86
C LEU A 630 -7.51 -3.33 14.26
N VAL A 631 -7.93 -3.98 15.35
CA VAL A 631 -7.53 -3.61 16.73
C VAL A 631 -6.02 -3.50 16.86
N ARG A 632 -5.29 -4.55 16.44
CA ARG A 632 -3.83 -4.58 16.53
C ARG A 632 -3.16 -3.48 15.72
N ARG A 633 -3.69 -3.19 14.53
CA ARG A 633 -3.20 -2.10 13.69
C ARG A 633 -3.44 -0.73 14.34
N ILE A 634 -4.59 -0.53 14.98
CA ILE A 634 -4.91 0.71 15.71
C ILE A 634 -3.98 0.88 16.92
N VAL A 635 -3.77 -0.17 17.72
CA VAL A 635 -2.83 -0.17 18.85
C VAL A 635 -1.41 0.16 18.39
N GLN A 636 -0.94 -0.50 17.32
CA GLN A 636 0.38 -0.24 16.75
C GLN A 636 0.50 1.19 16.22
N ALA A 637 -0.50 1.70 15.51
CA ALA A 637 -0.50 3.06 14.98
C ALA A 637 -0.59 4.13 16.09
N ALA A 638 -1.23 3.81 17.21
CA ALA A 638 -1.25 4.63 18.41
C ALA A 638 0.09 4.59 19.18
N GLY A 639 1.04 3.73 18.79
CA GLY A 639 2.32 3.56 19.46
C GLY A 639 2.21 2.96 20.87
N LEU A 640 1.14 2.23 21.16
CA LEU A 640 0.90 1.62 22.46
C LEU A 640 1.53 0.23 22.56
N ASP A 641 2.20 -0.02 23.69
CA ASP A 641 2.65 -1.35 24.08
C ASP A 641 1.53 -2.09 24.82
N TYR A 642 1.43 -3.42 24.65
CA TYR A 642 0.38 -4.20 25.32
C TYR A 642 0.53 -4.22 26.85
N ALA A 643 1.72 -4.04 27.39
CA ALA A 643 1.94 -3.95 28.83
C ALA A 643 1.67 -2.55 29.41
N ALA A 644 1.43 -1.54 28.57
CA ALA A 644 1.10 -0.19 29.04
C ALA A 644 -0.35 -0.14 29.58
N PRO A 645 -0.67 0.79 30.50
CA PRO A 645 -2.05 0.99 30.95
C PRO A 645 -3.00 1.27 29.79
N ALA A 646 -4.18 0.65 29.80
CA ALA A 646 -5.19 0.83 28.77
C ALA A 646 -5.81 2.24 28.86
N PRO A 647 -5.70 3.09 27.83
CA PRO A 647 -6.22 4.46 27.87
C PRO A 647 -7.75 4.60 28.00
N TRP A 648 -8.48 3.49 27.95
CA TRP A 648 -9.94 3.41 28.01
C TRP A 648 -10.44 2.59 29.20
N ASP A 649 -9.54 2.14 30.05
CA ASP A 649 -9.87 1.31 31.21
C ASP A 649 -9.46 2.07 32.48
N ASP A 650 -10.41 2.28 33.38
CA ASP A 650 -10.19 2.99 34.64
C ASP A 650 -9.71 2.04 35.77
N ASP A 651 -9.71 0.72 35.53
CA ASP A 651 -9.37 -0.31 36.51
C ASP A 651 -7.87 -0.71 36.48
N ASP A 652 -6.99 0.17 35.99
CA ASP A 652 -5.53 -0.01 35.87
C ASP A 652 -5.08 -1.23 35.01
N ALA A 653 -5.98 -1.83 34.23
CA ALA A 653 -5.64 -2.93 33.34
C ALA A 653 -4.66 -2.50 32.24
N SER A 654 -3.75 -3.37 31.84
CA SER A 654 -2.92 -3.13 30.66
C SER A 654 -3.73 -3.23 29.35
N VAL A 655 -3.26 -2.60 28.28
CA VAL A 655 -3.85 -2.66 26.94
C VAL A 655 -4.10 -4.12 26.52
N GLY A 656 -3.11 -4.99 26.75
CA GLY A 656 -3.20 -6.41 26.45
C GLY A 656 -4.25 -7.12 27.28
N GLU A 657 -4.32 -6.87 28.60
CA GLU A 657 -5.32 -7.48 29.48
C GLU A 657 -6.74 -7.06 29.12
N ALA A 658 -6.97 -5.77 28.91
CA ALA A 658 -8.28 -5.25 28.52
C ALA A 658 -8.75 -5.84 27.18
N LEU A 659 -7.85 -5.91 26.18
CA LEU A 659 -8.14 -6.52 24.87
C LEU A 659 -8.29 -8.05 24.94
N LEU A 660 -7.72 -8.71 25.94
CA LEU A 660 -7.86 -10.16 26.16
C LEU A 660 -9.11 -10.52 26.98
N THR A 661 -9.99 -9.57 27.29
CA THR A 661 -11.32 -9.84 27.85
C THR A 661 -12.06 -10.88 26.98
N PRO A 662 -12.53 -12.01 27.55
CA PRO A 662 -13.19 -13.04 26.77
C PRO A 662 -14.50 -12.58 26.12
N THR A 663 -14.75 -13.07 24.90
CA THR A 663 -16.05 -13.05 24.23
C THR A 663 -17.11 -13.68 25.13
N ARG A 664 -18.27 -13.02 25.25
CA ARG A 664 -19.32 -13.45 26.17
C ARG A 664 -20.05 -14.68 25.63
N ILE A 665 -20.33 -15.65 26.52
CA ILE A 665 -21.13 -16.84 26.21
C ILE A 665 -22.58 -16.60 26.71
N TYR A 666 -23.55 -16.62 25.80
CA TYR A 666 -24.95 -16.27 26.10
C TYR A 666 -25.87 -17.49 26.27
N VAL A 667 -25.33 -18.70 26.18
CA VAL A 667 -26.12 -19.94 26.07
C VAL A 667 -27.10 -20.10 27.23
N LYS A 668 -26.62 -20.10 28.48
CA LYS A 668 -27.46 -20.38 29.65
C LYS A 668 -28.55 -19.34 29.89
N SER A 669 -28.29 -18.07 29.58
CA SER A 669 -29.27 -17.00 29.72
C SER A 669 -30.32 -17.01 28.60
N LEU A 670 -29.95 -17.44 27.39
CA LEU A 670 -30.87 -17.51 26.25
C LEU A 670 -31.77 -18.76 26.24
N LEU A 671 -31.25 -19.92 26.66
CA LEU A 671 -32.00 -21.19 26.61
C LEU A 671 -33.43 -21.11 27.21
N PRO A 672 -33.66 -20.50 28.40
CA PRO A 672 -34.99 -20.41 28.99
C PRO A 672 -35.99 -19.56 28.20
N VAL A 673 -35.52 -18.64 27.36
CA VAL A 673 -36.38 -17.68 26.63
C VAL A 673 -36.58 -18.02 25.15
N LEU A 674 -35.88 -19.03 24.61
CA LEU A 674 -35.95 -19.38 23.18
C LEU A 674 -37.38 -19.60 22.65
N GLY A 675 -38.27 -20.13 23.48
CA GLY A 675 -39.68 -20.33 23.11
C GLY A 675 -40.41 -19.04 22.74
N ALA A 676 -40.03 -17.91 23.34
CA ALA A 676 -40.62 -16.58 23.12
C ALA A 676 -39.89 -15.77 22.04
N VAL A 677 -38.75 -16.26 21.55
CA VAL A 677 -37.90 -15.58 20.57
C VAL A 677 -38.26 -16.04 19.15
N LYS A 678 -38.13 -15.11 18.19
CA LYS A 678 -38.34 -15.38 16.76
C LYS A 678 -37.03 -15.53 16.00
N GLY A 679 -35.99 -14.83 16.40
CA GLY A 679 -34.65 -14.95 15.82
C GLY A 679 -33.58 -14.42 16.74
N LEU A 680 -32.35 -14.88 16.51
CA LEU A 680 -31.15 -14.47 17.22
C LEU A 680 -30.04 -14.21 16.20
N ALA A 681 -29.16 -13.26 16.51
CA ALA A 681 -27.94 -13.02 15.75
C ALA A 681 -26.76 -12.80 16.70
N HIS A 682 -25.78 -13.69 16.65
CA HIS A 682 -24.51 -13.52 17.33
C HIS A 682 -23.67 -12.50 16.56
N ILE A 683 -23.17 -11.47 17.25
CA ILE A 683 -22.49 -10.36 16.59
C ILE A 683 -20.99 -10.57 16.65
N THR A 684 -20.40 -10.92 15.50
CA THR A 684 -18.98 -11.23 15.33
C THR A 684 -18.40 -10.43 14.16
N GLY A 685 -17.65 -11.08 13.25
CA GLY A 685 -17.19 -10.44 12.01
C GLY A 685 -18.39 -10.04 11.14
N GLY A 686 -18.33 -8.84 10.54
CA GLY A 686 -19.49 -8.25 9.84
C GLY A 686 -20.42 -7.44 10.76
N GLY A 687 -20.17 -7.44 12.08
CA GLY A 687 -20.79 -6.55 13.05
C GLY A 687 -22.32 -6.64 13.04
N LEU A 688 -22.99 -5.55 13.42
CA LEU A 688 -24.45 -5.48 13.43
C LEU A 688 -25.04 -5.56 12.00
N VAL A 689 -24.36 -4.92 11.05
CA VAL A 689 -24.88 -4.69 9.69
C VAL A 689 -24.96 -5.97 8.87
N GLU A 690 -24.02 -6.92 9.03
CA GLU A 690 -23.99 -8.16 8.26
C GLU A 690 -24.52 -9.38 9.03
N ASN A 691 -24.46 -9.40 10.37
CA ASN A 691 -24.94 -10.55 11.15
C ASN A 691 -26.45 -10.52 11.39
N VAL A 692 -27.02 -9.37 11.73
CA VAL A 692 -28.48 -9.25 12.01
C VAL A 692 -29.34 -9.66 10.81
N PRO A 693 -29.02 -9.31 9.55
CA PRO A 693 -29.82 -9.74 8.40
C PRO A 693 -29.89 -11.27 8.20
N ARG A 694 -28.91 -12.04 8.71
CA ARG A 694 -28.87 -13.50 8.51
C ARG A 694 -30.08 -14.21 9.13
N MET A 695 -30.65 -13.65 10.20
CA MET A 695 -31.85 -14.20 10.84
C MET A 695 -33.17 -13.76 10.19
N LEU A 696 -33.17 -12.76 9.30
CA LEU A 696 -34.38 -12.14 8.78
C LEU A 696 -34.91 -12.84 7.50
N PRO A 697 -36.23 -12.77 7.22
CA PRO A 697 -36.77 -13.03 5.88
C PRO A 697 -36.46 -11.87 4.91
N ASP A 698 -36.47 -12.15 3.61
CA ASP A 698 -36.11 -11.18 2.56
C ASP A 698 -36.97 -9.90 2.57
N GLY A 699 -38.22 -9.99 3.01
CA GLY A 699 -39.16 -8.87 3.08
C GLY A 699 -39.03 -7.97 4.32
N LEU A 700 -38.13 -8.28 5.25
CA LEU A 700 -37.90 -7.48 6.47
C LEU A 700 -36.46 -6.98 6.56
N ALA A 701 -36.29 -5.85 7.23
CA ALA A 701 -35.01 -5.28 7.60
C ALA A 701 -34.99 -4.91 9.09
N ALA A 702 -33.80 -4.83 9.66
CA ALA A 702 -33.61 -4.31 11.01
C ALA A 702 -33.30 -2.81 10.97
N GLU A 703 -34.00 -2.03 11.79
CA GLU A 703 -33.62 -0.66 12.13
C GLU A 703 -33.12 -0.64 13.57
N ILE A 704 -31.83 -0.41 13.74
CA ILE A 704 -31.16 -0.28 15.03
C ILE A 704 -30.84 1.19 15.25
N ALA A 705 -31.06 1.74 16.43
CA ALA A 705 -30.78 3.15 16.72
C ALA A 705 -29.54 3.28 17.61
N TYR A 706 -28.49 3.92 17.10
CA TYR A 706 -27.33 4.28 17.90
C TYR A 706 -27.74 5.21 19.07
N GLY A 707 -27.07 5.06 20.21
CA GLY A 707 -27.36 5.79 21.45
C GLY A 707 -28.42 5.14 22.35
N THR A 708 -28.93 3.96 21.98
CA THR A 708 -29.90 3.19 22.79
C THR A 708 -29.24 2.16 23.72
N TRP A 709 -27.92 1.99 23.64
CA TRP A 709 -27.13 1.15 24.54
C TRP A 709 -25.88 1.87 25.01
N ASP A 710 -25.35 1.44 26.15
CA ASP A 710 -24.09 1.96 26.66
C ASP A 710 -22.94 1.25 25.96
N MET A 711 -22.17 2.00 25.19
CA MET A 711 -21.07 1.45 24.43
C MET A 711 -19.77 1.46 25.25
N PRO A 712 -19.10 0.31 25.41
CA PRO A 712 -17.85 0.22 26.15
C PRO A 712 -16.77 1.19 25.62
N ALA A 713 -16.00 1.77 26.55
CA ALA A 713 -14.99 2.78 26.26
C ALA A 713 -13.93 2.32 25.24
N VAL A 714 -13.61 1.01 25.20
CA VAL A 714 -12.70 0.43 24.20
C VAL A 714 -13.14 0.71 22.76
N PHE A 715 -14.45 0.71 22.45
CA PHE A 715 -14.93 1.00 21.09
C PHE A 715 -14.84 2.49 20.77
N GLN A 716 -15.06 3.36 21.76
CA GLN A 716 -14.88 4.80 21.62
C GLN A 716 -13.41 5.11 21.35
N TRP A 717 -12.50 4.47 22.08
CA TRP A 717 -11.07 4.59 21.88
C TRP A 717 -10.64 4.03 20.52
N LEU A 718 -11.06 2.83 20.13
CA LEU A 718 -10.73 2.23 18.84
C LEU A 718 -11.16 3.14 17.68
N LYS A 719 -12.37 3.69 17.77
CA LYS A 719 -12.86 4.68 16.81
C LYS A 719 -11.95 5.91 16.78
N ALA A 720 -11.67 6.54 17.92
CA ALA A 720 -10.91 7.77 17.98
C ALA A 720 -9.44 7.58 17.55
N ALA A 721 -8.78 6.55 18.09
CA ALA A 721 -7.39 6.22 17.81
C ALA A 721 -7.21 5.80 16.34
N GLY A 722 -8.06 4.90 15.84
CA GLY A 722 -8.03 4.41 14.45
C GLY A 722 -8.70 5.31 13.42
N ASN A 723 -9.38 6.37 13.87
CA ASN A 723 -10.30 7.19 13.07
C ASN A 723 -11.33 6.38 12.26
N VAL A 724 -11.75 5.24 12.78
CA VAL A 724 -12.63 4.33 12.07
C VAL A 724 -14.00 5.00 11.89
N ALA A 725 -14.54 5.02 10.67
CA ALA A 725 -15.86 5.61 10.46
C ALA A 725 -16.94 4.87 11.27
N PRO A 726 -17.97 5.54 11.81
CA PRO A 726 -19.03 4.88 12.60
C PRO A 726 -19.67 3.69 11.88
N ALA A 727 -19.92 3.82 10.57
CA ALA A 727 -20.44 2.71 9.76
C ALA A 727 -19.48 1.51 9.73
N GLU A 728 -18.17 1.77 9.62
CA GLU A 728 -17.14 0.71 9.65
C GLU A 728 -16.99 0.10 11.04
N MET A 729 -17.17 0.88 12.11
CA MET A 729 -17.22 0.36 13.49
C MET A 729 -18.36 -0.66 13.65
N CYS A 730 -19.57 -0.33 13.18
CA CYS A 730 -20.72 -1.24 13.23
C CYS A 730 -20.65 -2.41 12.24
N ARG A 731 -19.80 -2.33 11.22
CA ARG A 731 -19.55 -3.42 10.26
C ARG A 731 -18.42 -4.34 10.71
N THR A 732 -17.42 -3.83 11.40
CA THR A 732 -16.25 -4.64 11.80
C THR A 732 -16.44 -5.26 13.16
N PHE A 733 -17.01 -4.50 14.10
CA PHE A 733 -17.07 -4.86 15.50
C PHE A 733 -18.51 -5.06 15.97
N ASN A 734 -18.62 -5.68 17.14
CA ASN A 734 -19.87 -5.82 17.89
C ASN A 734 -20.34 -4.50 18.53
N ALA A 735 -19.47 -3.48 18.62
CA ALA A 735 -19.80 -2.13 19.11
C ALA A 735 -20.54 -2.10 20.47
N GLY A 736 -20.26 -3.07 21.34
CA GLY A 736 -20.89 -3.20 22.66
C GLY A 736 -22.09 -4.14 22.73
N ILE A 737 -22.63 -4.60 21.59
CA ILE A 737 -23.74 -5.55 21.53
C ILE A 737 -23.24 -6.89 21.00
N GLY A 738 -23.20 -7.92 21.84
CA GLY A 738 -22.71 -9.25 21.45
C GLY A 738 -23.78 -10.18 20.88
N MET A 739 -25.06 -9.93 21.16
CA MET A 739 -26.18 -10.73 20.66
C MET A 739 -27.39 -9.84 20.39
N VAL A 740 -28.12 -10.07 19.30
CA VAL A 740 -29.39 -9.42 19.00
C VAL A 740 -30.53 -10.43 19.01
N VAL A 741 -31.64 -10.08 19.65
CA VAL A 741 -32.83 -10.91 19.82
C VAL A 741 -34.02 -10.25 19.15
N ALA A 742 -34.68 -10.94 18.21
CA ALA A 742 -35.92 -10.50 17.59
C ALA A 742 -37.12 -11.21 18.21
N LEU A 743 -38.13 -10.46 18.67
CA LEU A 743 -39.33 -11.00 19.29
C LEU A 743 -40.54 -10.05 19.20
N GLU A 744 -41.72 -10.53 19.57
CA GLU A 744 -42.94 -9.70 19.61
C GLU A 744 -42.81 -8.60 20.65
N ALA A 745 -43.37 -7.42 20.32
CA ALA A 745 -43.29 -6.24 21.17
C ALA A 745 -43.93 -6.44 22.56
N ASP A 746 -45.00 -7.22 22.67
CA ASP A 746 -45.68 -7.53 23.93
C ASP A 746 -44.85 -8.45 24.85
N LYS A 747 -43.95 -9.24 24.28
CA LYS A 747 -43.04 -10.14 24.99
C LYS A 747 -41.73 -9.48 25.40
N ALA A 748 -41.39 -8.32 24.82
CA ALA A 748 -40.11 -7.63 25.04
C ALA A 748 -39.80 -7.38 26.52
N ALA A 749 -40.76 -6.90 27.30
CA ALA A 749 -40.57 -6.60 28.72
C ALA A 749 -40.32 -7.85 29.57
N ALA A 750 -41.10 -8.92 29.34
CA ALA A 750 -40.98 -10.17 30.09
C ALA A 750 -39.67 -10.90 29.77
N VAL A 751 -39.30 -10.98 28.50
CA VAL A 751 -38.03 -11.59 28.06
C VAL A 751 -36.84 -10.78 28.57
N SER A 752 -36.91 -9.45 28.53
CA SER A 752 -35.85 -8.60 29.11
C SER A 752 -35.65 -8.82 30.60
N ALA A 753 -36.73 -9.03 31.36
CA ALA A 753 -36.62 -9.32 32.80
C ALA A 753 -35.92 -10.66 33.05
N LEU A 754 -36.32 -11.72 32.33
CA LEU A 754 -35.70 -13.05 32.46
C LEU A 754 -34.22 -13.04 32.05
N LEU A 755 -33.85 -12.30 31.01
CA LEU A 755 -32.46 -12.16 30.59
C LEU A 755 -31.63 -11.41 31.65
N ARG A 756 -32.19 -10.36 32.26
CA ARG A 756 -31.53 -9.66 33.38
C ARG A 756 -31.37 -10.54 34.62
N GLU A 757 -32.36 -11.37 34.94
CA GLU A 757 -32.25 -12.39 35.99
C GLU A 757 -31.16 -13.42 35.67
N GLY A 758 -30.98 -13.74 34.39
CA GLY A 758 -29.87 -14.55 33.87
C GLY A 758 -28.50 -13.86 33.86
N GLY A 759 -28.40 -12.61 34.33
CA GLY A 759 -27.16 -11.86 34.42
C GLY A 759 -26.76 -11.10 33.15
N GLU A 760 -27.71 -10.88 32.22
CA GLU A 760 -27.49 -10.08 31.01
C GLU A 760 -27.82 -8.61 31.22
N THR A 761 -27.04 -7.74 30.60
CA THR A 761 -27.43 -6.34 30.39
C THR A 761 -28.19 -6.25 29.07
N VAL A 762 -29.44 -5.80 29.14
CA VAL A 762 -30.40 -5.85 28.01
C VAL A 762 -30.84 -4.44 27.63
N TYR A 763 -30.69 -4.12 26.35
CA TYR A 763 -31.11 -2.86 25.72
C TYR A 763 -32.20 -3.13 24.69
N GLU A 764 -33.18 -2.23 24.60
CA GLU A 764 -34.08 -2.19 23.44
C GLU A 764 -33.42 -1.31 22.38
N ILE A 765 -32.89 -1.94 21.33
CA ILE A 765 -31.98 -1.26 20.38
C ILE A 765 -32.67 -0.86 19.08
N GLY A 766 -33.88 -1.37 18.82
CA GLY A 766 -34.53 -1.16 17.54
C GLY A 766 -35.73 -2.04 17.29
N LYS A 767 -36.10 -2.18 16.02
CA LYS A 767 -37.26 -2.96 15.57
C LYS A 767 -37.07 -3.50 14.15
N LEU A 768 -37.92 -4.46 13.77
CA LEU A 768 -38.07 -4.90 12.39
C LEU A 768 -38.99 -3.96 11.61
N VAL A 769 -38.65 -3.72 10.35
CA VAL A 769 -39.43 -2.91 9.42
C VAL A 769 -39.57 -3.62 8.07
N GLU A 770 -40.53 -3.19 7.26
CA GLU A 770 -40.66 -3.68 5.88
C GLU A 770 -39.43 -3.28 5.05
N ARG A 771 -38.89 -4.22 4.27
CA ARG A 771 -37.72 -3.97 3.43
C ARG A 771 -38.16 -3.62 2.01
N GLN A 772 -37.68 -2.47 1.52
CA GLN A 772 -37.83 -2.10 0.12
C GLN A 772 -36.80 -2.83 -0.75
N GLU A 773 -37.16 -3.09 -2.01
CA GLU A 773 -36.26 -3.74 -2.96
C GLU A 773 -34.96 -2.93 -3.13
N GLY A 774 -33.81 -3.59 -2.97
CA GLY A 774 -32.49 -2.96 -3.02
C GLY A 774 -32.02 -2.25 -1.73
N ALA A 775 -32.86 -2.14 -0.70
CA ALA A 775 -32.47 -1.58 0.59
C ALA A 775 -31.58 -2.56 1.39
N PRO A 776 -30.69 -2.07 2.29
CA PRO A 776 -29.89 -2.94 3.16
C PRO A 776 -30.78 -3.75 4.12
N GLY A 777 -30.32 -4.93 4.52
CA GLY A 777 -31.05 -5.79 5.46
C GLY A 777 -30.99 -5.31 6.93
N CYS A 778 -30.05 -4.41 7.24
CA CYS A 778 -29.93 -3.78 8.55
C CYS A 778 -29.39 -2.35 8.38
N THR A 779 -30.02 -1.39 9.04
CA THR A 779 -29.60 0.02 9.07
C THR A 779 -29.40 0.44 10.51
N VAL A 780 -28.27 1.07 10.81
CA VAL A 780 -28.03 1.70 12.11
C VAL A 780 -28.28 3.21 11.99
N LEU A 781 -29.36 3.68 12.60
CA LEU A 781 -29.79 5.08 12.63
C LEU A 781 -28.95 5.89 13.63
N ASN A 782 -28.91 7.21 13.45
CA ASN A 782 -28.21 8.18 14.30
C ASN A 782 -26.69 7.98 14.40
N LEU A 783 -26.06 7.24 13.49
CA LEU A 783 -24.62 6.99 13.48
C LEU A 783 -23.78 8.27 13.37
N GLU A 784 -24.33 9.32 12.76
CA GLU A 784 -23.72 10.64 12.65
C GLU A 784 -23.48 11.31 14.01
N SER A 785 -24.21 10.89 15.06
CA SER A 785 -24.00 11.37 16.43
C SER A 785 -22.86 10.67 17.16
N TRP A 786 -22.31 9.59 16.57
CA TRP A 786 -21.08 8.95 17.04
C TRP A 786 -19.86 9.74 16.56
N VAL A 787 -19.65 10.92 17.16
CA VAL A 787 -18.55 11.84 16.82
C VAL A 787 -17.20 11.32 17.27
#